data_AF-A0A6S7B165-F1
#
_entry.id   AF-A0A6S7B165-F1
#
_cell.length_a   1.000
_cell.length_b   1.000
_cell.length_c   1.000
_cell.angle_alpha   90.00
_cell.angle_beta   90.00
_cell.angle_gamma   90.00
#
_symmetry.space_group_name_H-M   'P 1'
#
loop_
_entity.id
_entity.type
_entity.pdbx_description
1 polymer ?
#
loop_
_entity_poly.entity_id
_entity_poly.type
_entity_poly.pdbx_seq_one_letter_code
_entity_poly.pdbx_strand_id
1 'polypeptide(L)'
;MKEESHSPCPADPPSSIQRAVAIAPDRKTGTLQDVQHVVILMQENRSFDHYFGTLPGVRGFADPHPLPTLAGNVLTQMDGDTQCRPYALQAEYASHTPVGYITPHTWDDAQRAWNDGRMDQWLSAKSRLGMGAYTSADVPFQTALANAFTVCDAYHCSLQGGTNPNRLFLWTGTNDPAGLAGGPALVNHFDRLGPAGEGYAWTTYPERLQQAGVDWRIYQDMADNFHDNPLAGFQQYRREHASGAAQAPLRDRGLSTCTLDDLARDAAAGTLPQVSWIIAPTADSEHPEVSSPQQGGAYTERVLDILTANPDTWSRCVFLVTYDENDCFFDHMPPPAPPARGADGESGGLSTVELDGEYHDARHGRSAATAEDPASLHGRGFGLGPRVPMLVVSPWSRGGWVNSQVFDHTSVIRFLEARFGVEEPNISPWRRAVAGDLTSAFDFAGDRGAHHHDSNRHACPLPYALDAVGRITADGEHYRLTLRNPGTVAAVLHVYDRNDLARAPRRYTVGAGARLDDGWRLGDGGAYDLWLLGPDGFHRQFRGDARDAGLLETQLVPVTSGLRLRLVNHSDMPQPLKVESHMGDGWRAMAHVQAGGALELKYAGCEGWYDLEISTPAMPAFGRRLAGRIDAGKPGVPDPRLCVGATLPL
;
A
#
# COMPACT_ATOMS: atom_id res chain seq x y z
N MET A 1 11.62 36.35 31.97
CA MET A 1 12.42 35.18 31.53
C MET A 1 11.47 34.29 30.79
N LYS A 2 11.72 34.03 29.50
CA LYS A 2 10.95 33.06 28.71
C LYS A 2 11.32 31.68 29.24
N GLU A 3 10.35 30.90 29.68
CA GLU A 3 10.52 29.47 29.88
C GLU A 3 10.82 28.85 28.53
N GLU A 4 12.04 28.37 28.34
CA GLU A 4 12.39 27.49 27.24
C GLU A 4 11.65 26.17 27.46
N SER A 5 10.74 25.85 26.54
CA SER A 5 10.13 24.53 26.46
C SER A 5 11.22 23.53 26.11
N HIS A 6 11.74 22.81 27.10
CA HIS A 6 12.52 21.61 26.86
C HIS A 6 11.62 20.57 26.20
N SER A 7 11.76 20.39 24.89
CA SER A 7 11.27 19.19 24.22
C SER A 7 11.85 17.98 24.94
N PRO A 8 11.04 16.99 25.36
CA PRO A 8 11.58 15.79 25.97
C PRO A 8 12.55 15.11 25.01
N CYS A 9 13.72 14.73 25.51
CA CYS A 9 14.67 13.89 24.79
C CYS A 9 13.92 12.62 24.35
N PRO A 10 13.95 12.23 23.06
CA PRO A 10 13.29 11.00 22.63
C PRO A 10 13.82 9.85 23.47
N ALA A 11 12.92 9.03 24.02
CA ALA A 11 13.30 7.85 24.77
C ALA A 11 14.17 6.96 23.89
N ASP A 12 15.24 6.39 24.47
CA ASP A 12 16.09 5.44 23.75
C ASP A 12 15.24 4.28 23.21
N PRO A 13 15.49 3.80 21.98
CA PRO A 13 14.73 2.69 21.42
C PRO A 13 14.89 1.44 22.30
N PRO A 14 13.89 0.55 22.33
CA PRO A 14 13.97 -0.72 23.05
C PRO A 14 15.25 -1.51 22.76
N SER A 15 15.78 -2.22 23.77
CA SER A 15 17.05 -2.94 23.66
C SER A 15 17.06 -4.01 22.55
N SER A 16 15.90 -4.58 22.27
CA SER A 16 15.60 -5.49 21.15
C SER A 16 15.98 -4.88 19.80
N ILE A 17 15.48 -3.67 19.54
CA ILE A 17 15.74 -2.89 18.32
C ILE A 17 17.21 -2.46 18.25
N GLN A 18 17.79 -2.00 19.36
CA GLN A 18 19.21 -1.61 19.39
C GLN A 18 20.12 -2.78 19.00
N ARG A 19 19.88 -3.98 19.55
CA ARG A 19 20.61 -5.20 19.21
C ARG A 19 20.40 -5.59 17.76
N ALA A 20 19.17 -5.54 17.26
CA ALA A 20 18.84 -5.84 15.87
C ALA A 20 19.59 -4.94 14.87
N VAL A 21 19.67 -3.64 15.17
CA VAL A 21 20.39 -2.66 14.34
C VAL A 21 21.91 -2.85 14.40
N ALA A 22 22.46 -3.23 15.56
CA ALA A 22 23.89 -3.37 15.77
C ALA A 22 24.53 -4.53 14.97
N ILE A 23 23.76 -5.59 14.69
CA ILE A 23 24.24 -6.74 13.94
C ILE A 23 24.20 -6.44 12.44
N ALA A 24 25.36 -6.52 11.78
CA ALA A 24 25.49 -6.30 10.34
C ALA A 24 25.01 -7.52 9.52
N PRO A 25 24.56 -7.31 8.27
CA PRO A 25 24.23 -8.42 7.37
C PRO A 25 25.47 -9.24 6.99
N ASP A 26 25.30 -10.56 6.87
CA ASP A 26 26.30 -11.46 6.28
C ASP A 26 26.24 -11.35 4.75
N ARG A 27 26.90 -10.30 4.20
CA ARG A 27 26.97 -10.06 2.75
C ARG A 27 28.06 -10.93 2.11
N LYS A 28 27.65 -12.08 1.58
CA LYS A 28 28.54 -12.97 0.81
C LYS A 28 28.57 -12.60 -0.67
N THR A 29 27.41 -12.31 -1.24
CA THR A 29 27.23 -11.97 -2.65
C THR A 29 26.81 -10.52 -2.85
N GLY A 30 26.29 -9.86 -1.82
CA GLY A 30 25.69 -8.53 -1.94
C GLY A 30 24.34 -8.56 -2.65
N THR A 31 23.66 -9.70 -2.64
CA THR A 31 22.36 -9.91 -3.31
C THR A 31 21.35 -10.54 -2.37
N LEU A 32 20.09 -10.63 -2.81
CA LEU A 32 19.01 -11.33 -2.11
C LEU A 32 19.39 -12.77 -1.69
N GLN A 33 20.30 -13.42 -2.41
CA GLN A 33 20.71 -14.81 -2.13
C GLN A 33 21.43 -14.99 -0.79
N ASP A 34 21.89 -13.90 -0.16
CA ASP A 34 22.51 -13.93 1.16
C ASP A 34 21.51 -14.15 2.30
N VAL A 35 20.21 -13.90 2.07
CA VAL A 35 19.14 -14.22 3.02
C VAL A 35 19.08 -15.74 3.23
N GLN A 36 19.01 -16.25 4.45
CA GLN A 36 18.82 -17.69 4.71
C GLN A 36 17.46 -18.00 5.31
N HIS A 37 16.91 -17.06 6.09
CA HIS A 37 15.66 -17.23 6.80
C HIS A 37 14.74 -16.04 6.55
N VAL A 38 13.47 -16.33 6.24
CA VAL A 38 12.41 -15.33 6.16
C VAL A 38 11.35 -15.69 7.20
N VAL A 39 11.19 -14.82 8.18
CA VAL A 39 10.21 -14.94 9.27
C VAL A 39 9.08 -13.94 9.02
N ILE A 40 7.84 -14.40 9.08
CA ILE A 40 6.65 -13.62 8.73
C ILE A 40 5.69 -13.62 9.90
N LEU A 41 5.38 -12.44 10.43
CA LEU A 41 4.33 -12.22 11.43
C LEU A 41 3.26 -11.32 10.80
N MET A 42 2.02 -11.81 10.78
CA MET A 42 0.85 -11.06 10.35
C MET A 42 -0.08 -10.87 11.55
N GLN A 43 -0.17 -9.63 12.03
CA GLN A 43 -1.08 -9.20 13.09
C GLN A 43 -2.47 -8.82 12.54
N GLU A 44 -3.40 -8.52 13.42
CA GLU A 44 -4.78 -8.09 13.19
C GLU A 44 -4.99 -6.65 13.70
N ASN A 45 -6.07 -5.96 13.39
CA ASN A 45 -6.38 -5.43 12.07
C ASN A 45 -6.12 -3.92 12.18
N ARG A 46 -5.23 -3.36 11.37
CA ARG A 46 -4.79 -1.95 11.49
C ARG A 46 -4.56 -1.34 10.13
N SER A 47 -5.14 -0.16 9.91
CA SER A 47 -4.78 0.64 8.74
C SER A 47 -3.40 1.28 8.92
N PHE A 48 -2.75 1.61 7.81
CA PHE A 48 -1.48 2.33 7.84
C PHE A 48 -1.63 3.69 8.50
N ASP A 49 -2.62 4.50 8.07
CA ASP A 49 -2.84 5.84 8.62
C ASP A 49 -3.17 5.84 10.12
N HIS A 50 -3.84 4.80 10.61
CA HIS A 50 -4.16 4.69 12.03
C HIS A 50 -2.92 4.57 12.93
N TYR A 51 -1.83 3.94 12.45
CA TYR A 51 -0.56 3.85 13.19
C TYR A 51 0.45 4.93 12.78
N PHE A 52 0.53 5.20 11.49
CA PHE A 52 1.65 5.91 10.89
C PHE A 52 1.22 7.13 10.08
N GLY A 53 -0.07 7.47 10.05
CA GLY A 53 -0.57 8.65 9.32
C GLY A 53 0.01 9.97 9.84
N THR A 54 0.47 10.02 11.08
CA THR A 54 1.16 11.19 11.67
C THR A 54 2.68 11.14 11.55
N LEU A 55 3.24 9.98 11.15
CA LEU A 55 4.67 9.72 11.18
C LEU A 55 5.41 10.61 10.17
N PRO A 56 6.49 11.31 10.57
CA PRO A 56 7.27 12.11 9.62
C PRO A 56 7.88 11.27 8.50
N GLY A 57 7.81 11.79 7.27
CA GLY A 57 8.44 11.23 6.08
C GLY A 57 7.67 10.08 5.41
N VAL A 58 6.46 9.76 5.85
CA VAL A 58 5.57 8.83 5.13
C VAL A 58 4.41 9.60 4.50
N ARG A 59 3.78 9.02 3.47
CA ARG A 59 2.56 9.55 2.88
C ARG A 59 1.36 9.27 3.80
N GLY A 60 1.23 10.05 4.86
CA GLY A 60 0.12 10.01 5.82
C GLY A 60 -0.83 11.20 5.69
N PHE A 61 -1.39 11.69 6.79
CA PHE A 61 -2.35 12.80 6.81
C PHE A 61 -1.80 14.15 6.33
N ALA A 62 -0.48 14.26 6.13
CA ALA A 62 0.20 15.40 5.52
C ALA A 62 0.29 15.31 3.99
N ASP A 63 -0.35 14.31 3.34
CA ASP A 63 -0.32 14.15 1.88
C ASP A 63 -0.64 15.48 1.16
N PRO A 64 0.28 15.99 0.31
CA PRO A 64 0.05 17.21 -0.46
C PRO A 64 -1.01 17.06 -1.56
N HIS A 65 -1.37 15.84 -1.95
CA HIS A 65 -2.30 15.55 -3.04
C HIS A 65 -3.41 14.56 -2.62
N PRO A 66 -4.21 14.87 -1.59
CA PRO A 66 -5.31 14.00 -1.18
C PRO A 66 -6.35 13.92 -2.30
N LEU A 67 -7.03 12.79 -2.45
CA LEU A 67 -8.06 12.63 -3.47
C LEU A 67 -9.23 13.61 -3.23
N PRO A 68 -9.81 14.20 -4.29
CA PRO A 68 -10.91 15.15 -4.19
C PRO A 68 -12.24 14.45 -3.91
N THR A 69 -13.08 15.04 -3.06
CA THR A 69 -14.43 14.57 -2.74
C THR A 69 -15.41 15.74 -2.73
N LEU A 70 -16.72 15.48 -2.67
CA LEU A 70 -17.73 16.52 -2.51
C LEU A 70 -17.59 17.29 -1.18
N ALA A 71 -16.98 16.68 -0.15
CA ALA A 71 -16.64 17.32 1.12
C ALA A 71 -15.31 18.09 1.07
N GLY A 72 -14.68 18.22 -0.09
CA GLY A 72 -13.39 18.86 -0.33
C GLY A 72 -12.32 17.85 -0.71
N ASN A 73 -11.92 17.00 0.24
CA ASN A 73 -11.02 15.87 0.01
C ASN A 73 -11.33 14.72 0.95
N VAL A 74 -10.71 13.56 0.72
CA VAL A 74 -10.96 12.31 1.47
C VAL A 74 -10.70 12.40 2.97
N LEU A 75 -9.84 13.32 3.41
CA LEU A 75 -9.57 13.52 4.84
C LEU A 75 -10.75 14.19 5.56
N THR A 76 -11.80 14.60 4.83
CA THR A 76 -13.06 15.09 5.40
C THR A 76 -14.17 14.13 5.00
N GLN A 77 -14.75 13.44 5.98
CA GLN A 77 -15.89 12.54 5.82
C GLN A 77 -17.17 13.21 6.34
N MET A 78 -18.31 12.91 5.73
CA MET A 78 -19.62 13.37 6.22
C MET A 78 -20.14 12.46 7.33
N ASP A 79 -20.60 13.05 8.43
CA ASP A 79 -21.25 12.39 9.58
C ASP A 79 -22.65 13.00 9.77
N GLY A 80 -23.63 12.46 9.05
CA GLY A 80 -24.93 13.11 8.86
C GLY A 80 -24.76 14.50 8.22
N ASP A 81 -25.22 15.54 8.92
CA ASP A 81 -25.08 16.94 8.48
C ASP A 81 -23.75 17.59 8.92
N THR A 82 -22.89 16.85 9.62
CA THR A 82 -21.60 17.35 10.14
C THR A 82 -20.41 16.76 9.38
N GLN A 83 -19.21 17.30 9.63
CA GLN A 83 -17.96 16.82 9.02
C GLN A 83 -17.03 16.24 10.09
N CYS A 84 -16.33 15.18 9.75
CA CYS A 84 -15.31 14.55 10.58
C CYS A 84 -14.01 14.44 9.80
N ARG A 85 -12.90 14.80 10.45
CA ARG A 85 -11.54 14.59 9.95
C ARG A 85 -10.83 13.61 10.88
N PRO A 86 -9.72 12.98 10.45
CA PRO A 86 -8.91 12.18 11.34
C PRO A 86 -8.56 12.94 12.62
N TYR A 87 -8.63 12.27 13.77
CA TYR A 87 -8.42 12.85 15.09
C TYR A 87 -7.58 11.93 15.98
N ALA A 88 -6.93 12.50 16.99
CA ALA A 88 -6.13 11.73 17.94
C ALA A 88 -7.06 10.90 18.83
N LEU A 89 -6.78 9.60 18.97
CA LEU A 89 -7.59 8.75 19.86
C LEU A 89 -7.56 9.24 21.30
N GLN A 90 -8.72 9.20 21.95
CA GLN A 90 -8.90 9.60 23.34
C GLN A 90 -8.47 8.48 24.31
N ALA A 91 -8.38 8.81 25.60
CA ALA A 91 -7.82 7.93 26.61
C ALA A 91 -8.57 6.60 26.78
N GLU A 92 -9.88 6.55 26.47
CA GLU A 92 -10.68 5.32 26.45
C GLU A 92 -10.26 4.33 25.35
N TYR A 93 -9.55 4.79 24.32
CA TYR A 93 -9.02 3.98 23.21
C TYR A 93 -7.48 4.01 23.20
N ALA A 94 -6.87 4.19 24.36
CA ALA A 94 -5.41 4.17 24.50
C ALA A 94 -4.83 2.83 24.03
N SER A 95 -3.59 2.87 23.54
CA SER A 95 -2.90 1.72 22.91
C SER A 95 -2.70 0.48 23.78
N HIS A 96 -3.01 0.54 25.07
CA HIS A 96 -2.91 -0.57 26.03
C HIS A 96 -4.26 -1.22 26.37
N THR A 97 -5.35 -0.75 25.74
CA THR A 97 -6.71 -1.20 26.04
C THR A 97 -7.37 -1.69 24.75
N PRO A 98 -7.86 -2.95 24.70
CA PRO A 98 -8.71 -3.40 23.59
C PRO A 98 -9.96 -2.54 23.47
N VAL A 99 -10.46 -2.38 22.24
CA VAL A 99 -11.73 -1.71 21.95
C VAL A 99 -12.91 -2.46 22.59
N GLY A 100 -12.81 -3.80 22.69
CA GLY A 100 -13.76 -4.62 23.43
C GLY A 100 -15.01 -5.06 22.64
N TYR A 101 -15.05 -4.80 21.34
CA TYR A 101 -16.10 -5.29 20.43
C TYR A 101 -15.57 -5.41 19.00
N ILE A 102 -16.20 -6.27 18.19
CA ILE A 102 -15.94 -6.42 16.75
C ILE A 102 -16.37 -5.14 16.03
N THR A 103 -15.47 -4.56 15.24
CA THR A 103 -15.81 -3.41 14.40
C THR A 103 -16.01 -3.82 12.92
N PRO A 104 -16.61 -3.01 12.05
CA PRO A 104 -16.97 -3.47 10.70
C PRO A 104 -15.76 -3.72 9.78
N HIS A 105 -15.64 -4.95 9.27
CA HIS A 105 -14.59 -5.37 8.33
C HIS A 105 -14.99 -6.52 7.39
N THR A 106 -16.28 -6.63 7.08
CA THR A 106 -16.79 -7.58 6.09
C THR A 106 -16.56 -7.07 4.67
N TRP A 107 -16.72 -7.97 3.68
CA TRP A 107 -16.71 -7.61 2.25
C TRP A 107 -17.67 -6.45 1.94
N ASP A 108 -18.88 -6.47 2.50
CA ASP A 108 -19.91 -5.46 2.23
C ASP A 108 -19.54 -4.07 2.75
N ASP A 109 -19.16 -3.97 4.03
CA ASP A 109 -18.79 -2.67 4.61
C ASP A 109 -17.46 -2.13 4.05
N ALA A 110 -16.49 -3.00 3.72
CA ALA A 110 -15.25 -2.58 3.05
C ALA A 110 -15.52 -2.02 1.65
N GLN A 111 -16.33 -2.70 0.84
CA GLN A 111 -16.72 -2.23 -0.50
C GLN A 111 -17.49 -0.90 -0.44
N ARG A 112 -18.40 -0.74 0.54
CA ARG A 112 -19.12 0.52 0.76
C ARG A 112 -18.19 1.66 1.19
N ALA A 113 -17.26 1.40 2.11
CA ALA A 113 -16.29 2.40 2.55
C ALA A 113 -15.38 2.85 1.39
N TRP A 114 -14.95 1.92 0.55
CA TRP A 114 -14.15 2.20 -0.64
C TRP A 114 -14.93 2.98 -1.72
N ASN A 115 -16.20 2.66 -1.92
CA ASN A 115 -17.12 3.35 -2.82
C ASN A 115 -16.55 3.54 -4.25
N ASP A 116 -16.04 2.46 -4.86
CA ASP A 116 -15.33 2.45 -6.16
C ASP A 116 -14.09 3.36 -6.25
N GLY A 117 -13.52 3.75 -5.12
CA GLY A 117 -12.39 4.68 -5.05
C GLY A 117 -12.77 6.13 -4.82
N ARG A 118 -14.05 6.44 -4.56
CA ARG A 118 -14.45 7.77 -4.04
C ARG A 118 -14.07 7.96 -2.57
N MET A 119 -14.07 6.87 -1.79
CA MET A 119 -13.64 6.83 -0.38
C MET A 119 -14.29 7.91 0.50
N ASP A 120 -15.54 8.25 0.24
CA ASP A 120 -16.30 9.32 0.87
C ASP A 120 -17.47 8.81 1.74
N GLN A 121 -17.54 7.49 1.97
CA GLN A 121 -18.59 6.81 2.72
C GLN A 121 -18.05 6.04 3.93
N TRP A 122 -16.86 6.39 4.40
CA TRP A 122 -16.18 5.62 5.44
C TRP A 122 -17.01 5.54 6.73
N LEU A 123 -17.51 6.68 7.21
CA LEU A 123 -18.28 6.74 8.45
C LEU A 123 -19.61 5.98 8.39
N SER A 124 -20.31 6.06 7.25
CA SER A 124 -21.59 5.36 7.07
C SER A 124 -21.42 3.85 6.93
N ALA A 125 -20.28 3.39 6.41
CA ALA A 125 -20.00 1.98 6.20
C ALA A 125 -19.33 1.33 7.43
N LYS A 126 -18.48 2.09 8.12
CA LYS A 126 -17.64 1.64 9.23
C LYS A 126 -18.14 2.28 10.52
N SER A 127 -17.37 3.17 11.13
CA SER A 127 -17.76 3.87 12.33
C SER A 127 -16.91 5.12 12.55
N ARG A 128 -17.32 5.96 13.51
CA ARG A 128 -16.54 7.14 13.92
C ARG A 128 -15.20 6.77 14.56
N LEU A 129 -15.13 5.65 15.29
CA LEU A 129 -13.88 5.11 15.84
C LEU A 129 -12.83 4.94 14.73
N GLY A 130 -13.28 4.56 13.52
CA GLY A 130 -12.43 4.38 12.36
C GLY A 130 -11.63 5.63 11.96
N MET A 131 -12.12 6.84 12.27
CA MET A 131 -11.40 8.08 11.98
C MET A 131 -10.35 8.44 13.05
N GLY A 132 -10.30 7.71 14.16
CA GLY A 132 -9.28 7.88 15.18
C GLY A 132 -7.93 7.31 14.73
N ALA A 133 -6.84 8.00 15.06
CA ALA A 133 -5.49 7.54 14.79
C ALA A 133 -4.57 7.77 16.00
N TYR A 134 -3.53 6.94 16.10
CA TYR A 134 -2.48 7.09 17.09
C TYR A 134 -1.43 8.10 16.63
N THR A 135 -0.88 8.83 17.61
CA THR A 135 0.37 9.58 17.43
C THR A 135 1.56 8.65 17.65
N SER A 136 2.74 9.08 17.21
CA SER A 136 3.99 8.35 17.45
C SER A 136 4.26 8.06 18.94
N ALA A 137 3.74 8.88 19.86
CA ALA A 137 3.89 8.69 21.30
C ALA A 137 2.97 7.60 21.86
N ASP A 138 1.83 7.34 21.20
CA ASP A 138 0.86 6.34 21.65
C ASP A 138 1.30 4.92 21.30
N VAL A 139 2.05 4.74 20.20
CA VAL A 139 2.58 3.46 19.72
C VAL A 139 4.12 3.49 19.62
N PRO A 140 4.83 3.62 20.76
CA PRO A 140 6.26 3.92 20.77
C PRO A 140 7.12 2.78 20.22
N PHE A 141 6.75 1.51 20.44
CA PHE A 141 7.48 0.36 19.90
C PHE A 141 7.40 0.31 18.37
N GLN A 142 6.20 0.39 17.82
CA GLN A 142 5.94 0.40 16.37
C GLN A 142 6.65 1.58 15.71
N THR A 143 6.59 2.77 16.32
CA THR A 143 7.32 3.96 15.88
C THR A 143 8.82 3.75 15.88
N ALA A 144 9.39 3.20 16.95
CA ALA A 144 10.82 2.93 17.05
C ALA A 144 11.27 1.92 15.99
N LEU A 145 10.47 0.88 15.74
CA LEU A 145 10.75 -0.14 14.72
C LEU A 145 10.74 0.48 13.31
N ALA A 146 9.72 1.29 13.00
CA ALA A 146 9.62 2.02 11.74
C ALA A 146 10.78 3.02 11.56
N ASN A 147 11.25 3.68 12.61
CA ASN A 147 12.39 4.60 12.55
C ASN A 147 13.74 3.86 12.40
N ALA A 148 13.84 2.63 12.90
CA ALA A 148 15.07 1.85 12.81
C ALA A 148 15.24 1.13 11.46
N PHE A 149 14.13 0.71 10.84
CA PHE A 149 14.13 -0.13 9.64
C PHE A 149 13.31 0.48 8.49
N THR A 150 12.96 -0.33 7.48
CA THR A 150 12.16 0.14 6.35
C THR A 150 10.67 -0.04 6.64
N VAL A 151 9.89 1.03 6.50
CA VAL A 151 8.42 1.01 6.50
C VAL A 151 7.92 1.15 5.05
N CYS A 152 6.94 0.35 4.66
CA CYS A 152 6.30 0.49 3.34
C CYS A 152 5.00 1.29 3.49
N ASP A 153 4.93 2.47 2.88
CA ASP A 153 3.77 3.37 2.98
C ASP A 153 2.79 3.26 1.80
N ALA A 154 2.99 2.25 0.96
CA ALA A 154 2.10 1.84 -0.13
C ALA A 154 1.87 0.30 -0.14
N TYR A 155 1.85 -0.31 1.05
CA TYR A 155 1.47 -1.72 1.23
C TYR A 155 -0.02 -1.82 1.55
N HIS A 156 -0.77 -2.57 0.75
CA HIS A 156 -2.22 -2.72 0.83
C HIS A 156 -2.61 -4.11 1.31
N CYS A 157 -3.73 -4.24 2.03
CA CYS A 157 -4.35 -5.55 2.13
C CYS A 157 -4.81 -5.99 0.72
N SER A 158 -4.82 -7.30 0.48
CA SER A 158 -4.99 -7.82 -0.88
C SER A 158 -6.42 -7.70 -1.40
N LEU A 159 -7.40 -7.66 -0.50
CA LEU A 159 -8.83 -7.63 -0.80
C LEU A 159 -9.55 -6.65 0.14
N GLN A 160 -10.60 -6.01 -0.38
CA GLN A 160 -11.57 -5.22 0.38
C GLN A 160 -12.46 -6.15 1.22
N GLY A 161 -12.05 -6.52 2.43
CA GLY A 161 -12.79 -7.46 3.28
C GLY A 161 -11.95 -7.99 4.43
N GLY A 162 -12.43 -9.05 5.08
CA GLY A 162 -11.93 -9.48 6.38
C GLY A 162 -10.67 -10.33 6.36
N THR A 163 -10.34 -10.81 7.55
CA THR A 163 -9.12 -11.54 7.93
C THR A 163 -8.75 -12.70 7.03
N ASN A 164 -9.57 -13.76 7.00
CA ASN A 164 -9.19 -15.01 6.38
C ASN A 164 -9.01 -14.86 4.84
N PRO A 165 -9.89 -14.15 4.10
CA PRO A 165 -9.64 -13.81 2.70
C PRO A 165 -8.29 -13.13 2.46
N ASN A 166 -7.91 -12.15 3.27
CA ASN A 166 -6.63 -11.45 3.13
C ASN A 166 -5.44 -12.37 3.47
N ARG A 167 -5.53 -13.16 4.52
CA ARG A 167 -4.55 -14.20 4.85
C ARG A 167 -4.38 -15.20 3.69
N LEU A 168 -5.45 -15.63 3.02
CA LEU A 168 -5.34 -16.54 1.86
C LEU A 168 -4.43 -16.00 0.74
N PHE A 169 -4.39 -14.68 0.51
CA PHE A 169 -3.44 -14.10 -0.45
C PHE A 169 -1.98 -14.22 0.00
N LEU A 170 -1.69 -14.05 1.31
CA LEU A 170 -0.33 -14.24 1.85
C LEU A 170 0.15 -15.70 1.75
N TRP A 171 -0.76 -16.65 1.87
CA TRP A 171 -0.44 -18.08 1.96
C TRP A 171 -0.60 -18.83 0.64
N THR A 172 -1.37 -18.31 -0.31
CA THR A 172 -1.74 -19.03 -1.53
C THR A 172 -1.81 -18.16 -2.79
N GLY A 173 -1.65 -16.85 -2.67
CA GLY A 173 -1.65 -15.91 -3.80
C GLY A 173 -3.03 -15.57 -4.38
N THR A 174 -4.12 -16.15 -3.84
CA THR A 174 -5.46 -15.99 -4.42
C THR A 174 -6.57 -16.22 -3.38
N ASN A 175 -7.79 -15.85 -3.74
CA ASN A 175 -9.03 -16.21 -3.06
C ASN A 175 -9.90 -17.21 -3.87
N ASP A 176 -9.36 -17.82 -4.93
CA ASP A 176 -10.10 -18.68 -5.89
C ASP A 176 -11.27 -17.93 -6.56
N PRO A 177 -10.98 -16.88 -7.35
CA PRO A 177 -11.98 -15.94 -7.86
C PRO A 177 -13.05 -16.58 -8.75
N ALA A 178 -12.76 -17.75 -9.34
CA ALA A 178 -13.70 -18.50 -10.18
C ALA A 178 -14.59 -19.47 -9.37
N GLY A 179 -14.33 -19.66 -8.08
CA GLY A 179 -15.09 -20.55 -7.19
C GLY A 179 -14.97 -22.03 -7.52
N LEU A 180 -13.85 -22.45 -8.13
CA LEU A 180 -13.67 -23.82 -8.62
C LEU A 180 -13.19 -24.80 -7.54
N ALA A 181 -12.61 -24.29 -6.46
CA ALA A 181 -11.91 -25.07 -5.45
C ALA A 181 -12.28 -24.65 -4.01
N GLY A 182 -13.52 -24.16 -3.82
CA GLY A 182 -14.08 -23.82 -2.52
C GLY A 182 -14.19 -22.32 -2.23
N GLY A 183 -13.66 -21.47 -3.11
CA GLY A 183 -13.87 -20.02 -3.11
C GLY A 183 -15.15 -19.59 -3.86
N PRO A 184 -15.23 -18.33 -4.32
CA PRO A 184 -14.30 -17.25 -3.98
C PRO A 184 -14.40 -16.94 -2.48
N ALA A 185 -13.26 -16.85 -1.79
CA ALA A 185 -13.24 -16.51 -0.36
C ALA A 185 -13.45 -15.01 -0.18
N LEU A 186 -14.62 -14.63 0.35
CA LEU A 186 -15.03 -13.24 0.62
C LEU A 186 -15.21 -12.93 2.11
N VAL A 187 -15.37 -13.97 2.91
CA VAL A 187 -15.71 -13.90 4.34
C VAL A 187 -14.84 -14.89 5.11
N ASN A 188 -14.88 -14.82 6.45
CA ASN A 188 -14.13 -15.69 7.35
C ASN A 188 -14.69 -17.13 7.42
N HIS A 189 -14.84 -17.78 6.26
CA HIS A 189 -15.23 -19.18 6.13
C HIS A 189 -14.00 -20.09 6.10
N PHE A 190 -14.15 -21.29 6.66
CA PHE A 190 -13.10 -22.31 6.73
C PHE A 190 -11.80 -21.87 7.43
N ASP A 191 -11.87 -20.88 8.31
CA ASP A 191 -10.80 -20.40 9.20
C ASP A 191 -10.46 -21.39 10.33
N ARG A 192 -11.25 -22.45 10.50
CA ARG A 192 -11.05 -23.49 11.53
C ARG A 192 -10.82 -24.87 10.95
N LEU A 193 -10.23 -25.74 11.76
CA LEU A 193 -10.14 -27.16 11.43
C LEU A 193 -11.55 -27.76 11.32
N GLY A 194 -11.76 -28.59 10.29
CA GLY A 194 -13.05 -29.20 10.00
C GLY A 194 -12.92 -30.55 9.30
N PRO A 195 -14.04 -31.09 8.78
CA PRO A 195 -14.06 -32.38 8.10
C PRO A 195 -13.09 -32.44 6.90
N ALA A 196 -12.44 -33.59 6.71
CA ALA A 196 -11.42 -33.82 5.67
C ALA A 196 -11.90 -33.66 4.22
N GLY A 197 -13.21 -33.76 3.98
CA GLY A 197 -13.83 -33.60 2.66
C GLY A 197 -14.34 -32.18 2.37
N GLU A 198 -14.15 -31.24 3.29
CA GLU A 198 -14.67 -29.87 3.19
C GLU A 198 -13.55 -28.84 3.25
N GLY A 199 -13.78 -27.68 2.64
CA GLY A 199 -12.85 -26.56 2.64
C GLY A 199 -12.24 -26.29 1.28
N TYR A 200 -11.16 -25.51 1.29
CA TYR A 200 -10.41 -25.11 0.10
C TYR A 200 -9.62 -26.29 -0.48
N ALA A 201 -9.52 -26.36 -1.81
CA ALA A 201 -8.94 -27.51 -2.50
C ALA A 201 -7.81 -27.16 -3.49
N TRP A 202 -7.43 -25.88 -3.62
CA TRP A 202 -6.28 -25.49 -4.42
C TRP A 202 -4.98 -25.68 -3.64
N THR A 203 -3.85 -25.72 -4.35
CA THR A 203 -2.52 -25.85 -3.77
C THR A 203 -2.10 -24.57 -3.07
N THR A 204 -1.55 -24.69 -1.86
CA THR A 204 -1.02 -23.57 -1.07
C THR A 204 0.46 -23.31 -1.38
N TYR A 205 0.99 -22.14 -1.04
CA TYR A 205 2.40 -21.84 -1.22
C TYR A 205 3.32 -22.71 -0.33
N PRO A 206 3.00 -23.02 0.95
CA PRO A 206 3.78 -23.98 1.73
C PRO A 206 3.90 -25.37 1.09
N GLU A 207 2.85 -25.87 0.42
CA GLU A 207 2.96 -27.13 -0.33
C GLU A 207 3.98 -27.03 -1.47
N ARG A 208 3.99 -25.89 -2.19
CA ARG A 208 4.96 -25.64 -3.26
C ARG A 208 6.38 -25.55 -2.74
N LEU A 209 6.59 -24.85 -1.63
CA LEU A 209 7.88 -24.81 -0.93
C LEU A 209 8.34 -26.22 -0.53
N GLN A 210 7.43 -27.02 0.05
CA GLN A 210 7.73 -28.41 0.44
C GLN A 210 8.16 -29.25 -0.75
N GLN A 211 7.43 -29.14 -1.86
CA GLN A 211 7.71 -29.89 -3.09
C GLN A 211 9.07 -29.50 -3.69
N ALA A 212 9.46 -28.22 -3.57
CA ALA A 212 10.75 -27.71 -4.01
C ALA A 212 11.92 -28.02 -3.04
N GLY A 213 11.63 -28.64 -1.89
CA GLY A 213 12.63 -28.93 -0.86
C GLY A 213 13.07 -27.70 -0.05
N VAL A 214 12.29 -26.62 -0.07
CA VAL A 214 12.50 -25.45 0.78
C VAL A 214 11.90 -25.73 2.16
N ASP A 215 12.73 -25.66 3.20
CA ASP A 215 12.30 -25.98 4.56
C ASP A 215 11.39 -24.89 5.13
N TRP A 216 10.23 -25.27 5.67
CA TRP A 216 9.26 -24.32 6.22
C TRP A 216 8.50 -24.83 7.46
N ARG A 217 8.02 -23.91 8.30
CA ARG A 217 7.17 -24.25 9.45
C ARG A 217 6.30 -23.08 9.89
N ILE A 218 5.20 -23.41 10.59
CA ILE A 218 4.41 -22.46 11.36
C ILE A 218 4.72 -22.58 12.86
N TYR A 219 5.05 -21.46 13.48
CA TYR A 219 5.12 -21.31 14.93
C TYR A 219 3.79 -20.74 15.44
N GLN A 220 3.03 -21.56 16.15
CA GLN A 220 1.69 -21.27 16.68
C GLN A 220 1.37 -22.20 17.86
N ASP A 221 0.33 -21.85 18.63
CA ASP A 221 -0.36 -22.81 19.48
C ASP A 221 -1.71 -23.19 18.85
N MET A 222 -1.90 -24.46 18.48
CA MET A 222 -3.16 -24.91 17.89
C MET A 222 -4.37 -24.79 18.84
N ALA A 223 -4.13 -24.65 20.15
CA ALA A 223 -5.19 -24.38 21.11
C ALA A 223 -5.58 -22.89 21.18
N ASP A 224 -4.68 -22.00 20.79
CA ASP A 224 -4.86 -20.54 20.80
C ASP A 224 -4.01 -19.88 19.71
N ASN A 225 -4.54 -19.90 18.49
CA ASN A 225 -3.99 -19.21 17.32
C ASN A 225 -5.00 -18.25 16.70
N PHE A 226 -6.03 -17.90 17.46
CA PHE A 226 -7.14 -17.02 17.07
C PHE A 226 -7.88 -17.37 15.76
N HIS A 227 -7.68 -18.58 15.22
CA HIS A 227 -8.13 -19.00 13.88
C HIS A 227 -7.44 -18.29 12.70
N ASP A 228 -6.28 -17.70 12.96
CA ASP A 228 -5.48 -16.93 12.00
C ASP A 228 -4.59 -17.80 11.08
N ASN A 229 -4.75 -19.13 11.17
CA ASN A 229 -4.09 -20.11 10.31
C ASN A 229 -5.03 -20.55 9.17
N PRO A 230 -4.95 -19.94 7.97
CA PRO A 230 -5.84 -20.30 6.87
C PRO A 230 -5.65 -21.75 6.39
N LEU A 231 -4.49 -22.38 6.65
CA LEU A 231 -4.23 -23.76 6.25
C LEU A 231 -5.15 -24.77 6.93
N ALA A 232 -5.71 -24.41 8.10
CA ALA A 232 -6.73 -25.23 8.77
C ALA A 232 -7.99 -25.41 7.89
N GLY A 233 -8.21 -24.53 6.92
CA GLY A 233 -9.29 -24.56 5.95
C GLY A 233 -9.10 -25.46 4.73
N PHE A 234 -7.90 -25.98 4.51
CA PHE A 234 -7.57 -26.70 3.28
C PHE A 234 -7.77 -28.21 3.42
N GLN A 235 -8.40 -28.82 2.43
CA GLN A 235 -8.76 -30.25 2.44
C GLN A 235 -7.55 -31.16 2.61
N GLN A 236 -6.44 -30.85 1.96
CA GLN A 236 -5.19 -31.62 2.05
C GLN A 236 -4.61 -31.63 3.47
N TYR A 237 -4.64 -30.49 4.17
CA TYR A 237 -4.19 -30.40 5.56
C TYR A 237 -5.16 -31.11 6.51
N ARG A 238 -6.48 -30.94 6.30
CA ARG A 238 -7.52 -31.63 7.09
C ARG A 238 -7.47 -33.14 6.93
N ARG A 239 -7.19 -33.65 5.72
CA ARG A 239 -7.00 -35.09 5.47
C ARG A 239 -5.83 -35.64 6.24
N GLU A 240 -4.68 -34.98 6.19
CA GLU A 240 -3.51 -35.38 6.96
C GLU A 240 -3.78 -35.35 8.47
N HIS A 241 -4.39 -34.27 8.96
CA HIS A 241 -4.78 -34.13 10.36
C HIS A 241 -5.75 -35.25 10.81
N ALA A 242 -6.78 -35.55 10.01
CA ALA A 242 -7.78 -36.57 10.33
C ALA A 242 -7.26 -38.00 10.18
N SER A 243 -6.25 -38.24 9.33
CA SER A 243 -5.75 -39.59 9.05
C SER A 243 -5.10 -40.29 10.24
N GLY A 244 -4.56 -39.51 11.19
CA GLY A 244 -3.73 -40.05 12.27
C GLY A 244 -2.44 -40.72 11.79
N ALA A 245 -2.04 -40.52 10.53
CA ALA A 245 -0.83 -41.14 9.98
C ALA A 245 0.43 -40.71 10.73
N ALA A 246 1.39 -41.62 10.86
CA ALA A 246 2.67 -41.34 11.49
C ALA A 246 3.54 -40.37 10.67
N GLN A 247 3.37 -40.36 9.35
CA GLN A 247 4.01 -39.41 8.44
C GLN A 247 2.92 -38.52 7.84
N ALA A 248 2.86 -37.27 8.29
CA ALA A 248 1.88 -36.29 7.83
C ALA A 248 2.54 -34.91 7.79
N PRO A 249 3.42 -34.64 6.81
CA PRO A 249 4.29 -33.46 6.84
C PRO A 249 3.54 -32.12 6.79
N LEU A 250 2.37 -32.03 6.13
CA LEU A 250 1.56 -30.82 6.13
C LEU A 250 0.91 -30.59 7.51
N ARG A 251 0.45 -31.66 8.16
CA ARG A 251 -0.02 -31.60 9.55
C ARG A 251 1.12 -31.18 10.50
N ASP A 252 2.26 -31.86 10.41
CA ASP A 252 3.37 -31.72 11.35
C ASP A 252 4.11 -30.38 11.23
N ARG A 253 3.99 -29.70 10.08
CA ARG A 253 4.59 -28.36 9.86
C ARG A 253 3.58 -27.22 9.94
N GLY A 254 2.32 -27.49 9.62
CA GLY A 254 1.28 -26.46 9.46
C GLY A 254 0.12 -26.51 10.46
N LEU A 255 -0.14 -27.65 11.11
CA LEU A 255 -1.29 -27.87 12.01
C LEU A 255 -0.88 -28.54 13.34
N SER A 256 0.29 -28.22 13.86
CA SER A 256 0.79 -28.70 15.15
C SER A 256 1.23 -27.53 16.03
N THR A 257 1.12 -27.67 17.35
CA THR A 257 1.66 -26.68 18.30
C THR A 257 3.19 -26.69 18.24
N CYS A 258 3.76 -25.54 17.92
CA CYS A 258 5.19 -25.24 17.90
C CYS A 258 5.33 -23.78 18.33
N THR A 259 5.69 -23.51 19.58
CA THR A 259 5.51 -22.19 20.19
C THR A 259 6.73 -21.28 19.95
N LEU A 260 6.69 -20.06 20.48
CA LEU A 260 7.87 -19.18 20.50
C LEU A 260 9.06 -19.79 21.27
N ASP A 261 8.84 -20.74 22.18
CA ASP A 261 9.93 -21.43 22.87
C ASP A 261 10.66 -22.41 21.92
N ASP A 262 9.93 -22.98 20.96
CA ASP A 262 10.53 -23.77 19.89
C ASP A 262 11.26 -22.86 18.89
N LEU A 263 10.68 -21.70 18.54
CA LEU A 263 11.37 -20.68 17.73
C LEU A 263 12.69 -20.25 18.38
N ALA A 264 12.69 -20.01 19.70
CA ALA A 264 13.88 -19.66 20.46
C ALA A 264 14.95 -20.74 20.40
N ARG A 265 14.54 -22.00 20.51
CA ARG A 265 15.44 -23.15 20.39
C ARG A 265 16.06 -23.24 19.00
N ASP A 266 15.24 -23.11 17.95
CA ASP A 266 15.69 -23.21 16.56
C ASP A 266 16.62 -22.05 16.18
N ALA A 267 16.29 -20.82 16.59
CA ALA A 267 17.11 -19.64 16.35
C ALA A 267 18.46 -19.72 17.07
N ALA A 268 18.47 -20.17 18.34
CA ALA A 268 19.68 -20.35 19.12
C ALA A 268 20.57 -21.47 18.56
N ALA A 269 19.97 -22.56 18.07
CA ALA A 269 20.69 -23.68 17.47
C ALA A 269 21.18 -23.41 16.04
N GLY A 270 20.74 -22.31 15.40
CA GLY A 270 21.03 -22.03 13.99
C GLY A 270 20.32 -23.00 13.04
N THR A 271 19.18 -23.54 13.46
CA THR A 271 18.37 -24.54 12.72
C THR A 271 17.01 -23.99 12.32
N LEU A 272 16.84 -22.67 12.31
CA LEU A 272 15.62 -22.01 11.87
C LEU A 272 15.27 -22.45 10.43
N PRO A 273 13.99 -22.74 10.11
CA PRO A 273 13.58 -23.04 8.74
C PRO A 273 13.91 -21.90 7.77
N GLN A 274 13.94 -22.20 6.46
CA GLN A 274 14.14 -21.16 5.44
C GLN A 274 12.95 -20.20 5.39
N VAL A 275 11.73 -20.70 5.64
CA VAL A 275 10.50 -19.90 5.74
C VAL A 275 9.75 -20.24 7.01
N SER A 276 9.53 -19.24 7.85
CA SER A 276 8.84 -19.38 9.14
C SER A 276 7.67 -18.43 9.20
N TRP A 277 6.47 -18.93 9.43
CA TRP A 277 5.32 -18.10 9.77
C TRP A 277 5.06 -18.15 11.26
N ILE A 278 4.65 -17.03 11.83
CA ILE A 278 4.27 -16.92 13.24
C ILE A 278 2.80 -16.52 13.29
N ILE A 279 2.04 -17.23 14.12
CA ILE A 279 0.64 -16.91 14.40
C ILE A 279 0.53 -16.62 15.89
N ALA A 280 0.10 -15.40 16.20
CA ALA A 280 -0.03 -14.93 17.56
C ALA A 280 -1.24 -15.60 18.26
N PRO A 281 -1.17 -15.81 19.58
CA PRO A 281 -2.35 -16.14 20.36
C PRO A 281 -3.33 -14.97 20.40
N THR A 282 -4.57 -15.25 20.78
CA THR A 282 -5.68 -14.27 20.83
C THR A 282 -5.28 -12.97 21.53
N ALA A 283 -4.63 -13.06 22.68
CA ALA A 283 -4.25 -11.91 23.50
C ALA A 283 -3.18 -11.00 22.84
N ASP A 284 -2.40 -11.53 21.90
CA ASP A 284 -1.25 -10.87 21.26
C ASP A 284 -1.48 -10.54 19.78
N SER A 285 -2.68 -10.82 19.26
CA SER A 285 -3.08 -10.67 17.85
C SER A 285 -3.19 -9.23 17.36
N GLU A 286 -3.31 -8.27 18.29
CA GLU A 286 -3.76 -6.89 18.04
C GLU A 286 -5.20 -6.72 17.52
N HIS A 287 -5.99 -7.80 17.37
CA HIS A 287 -7.39 -7.67 16.97
C HIS A 287 -8.16 -6.76 17.96
N PRO A 288 -8.82 -5.67 17.49
CA PRO A 288 -9.39 -4.63 18.37
C PRO A 288 -10.32 -5.13 19.47
N GLU A 289 -11.08 -6.19 19.22
CA GLU A 289 -12.00 -6.75 20.21
C GLU A 289 -11.28 -7.27 21.47
N VAL A 290 -10.14 -7.94 21.31
CA VAL A 290 -9.57 -8.83 22.33
C VAL A 290 -8.12 -8.51 22.68
N SER A 291 -7.44 -7.72 21.86
CA SER A 291 -6.04 -7.35 22.00
C SER A 291 -5.85 -5.84 21.74
N SER A 292 -4.63 -5.35 21.89
CA SER A 292 -4.29 -3.94 21.82
C SER A 292 -2.93 -3.73 21.14
N PRO A 293 -2.66 -2.53 20.60
CA PRO A 293 -1.36 -2.20 20.01
C PRO A 293 -0.16 -2.47 20.93
N GLN A 294 -0.31 -2.27 22.24
CA GLN A 294 0.77 -2.52 23.20
C GLN A 294 1.06 -4.01 23.33
N GLN A 295 0.03 -4.86 23.34
CA GLN A 295 0.19 -6.32 23.48
C GLN A 295 0.90 -6.92 22.25
N GLY A 296 0.43 -6.62 21.04
CA GLY A 296 1.13 -7.14 19.85
C GLY A 296 2.47 -6.47 19.56
N GLY A 297 2.67 -5.23 20.00
CA GLY A 297 3.99 -4.60 20.06
C GLY A 297 4.96 -5.40 20.94
N ALA A 298 4.54 -5.78 22.14
CA ALA A 298 5.34 -6.62 23.05
C ALA A 298 5.58 -8.03 22.48
N TYR A 299 4.60 -8.61 21.78
CA TYR A 299 4.77 -9.90 21.10
C TYR A 299 5.79 -9.81 19.97
N THR A 300 5.71 -8.76 19.14
CA THR A 300 6.67 -8.46 18.07
C THR A 300 8.08 -8.24 18.64
N GLU A 301 8.19 -7.53 19.76
CA GLU A 301 9.45 -7.37 20.49
C GLU A 301 10.04 -8.72 20.92
N ARG A 302 9.23 -9.61 21.51
CA ARG A 302 9.67 -10.95 21.92
C ARG A 302 10.18 -11.77 20.73
N VAL A 303 9.51 -11.70 19.59
CA VAL A 303 9.96 -12.36 18.35
C VAL A 303 11.31 -11.79 17.91
N LEU A 304 11.45 -10.46 17.86
CA LEU A 304 12.70 -9.81 17.47
C LEU A 304 13.85 -10.18 18.43
N ASP A 305 13.58 -10.24 19.73
CA ASP A 305 14.54 -10.67 20.75
C ASP A 305 15.02 -12.11 20.53
N ILE A 306 14.10 -13.01 20.21
CA ILE A 306 14.43 -14.41 19.89
C ILE A 306 15.34 -14.47 18.66
N LEU A 307 14.95 -13.80 17.56
CA LEU A 307 15.68 -13.86 16.30
C LEU A 307 17.08 -13.24 16.41
N THR A 308 17.23 -12.22 17.25
CA THR A 308 18.50 -11.48 17.43
C THR A 308 19.40 -12.06 18.52
N ALA A 309 18.94 -13.07 19.28
CA ALA A 309 19.73 -13.71 20.32
C ALA A 309 21.00 -14.40 19.79
N ASN A 310 20.93 -14.94 18.56
CA ASN A 310 22.07 -15.49 17.84
C ASN A 310 22.45 -14.56 16.66
N PRO A 311 23.58 -13.83 16.74
CA PRO A 311 24.02 -12.93 15.67
C PRO A 311 24.23 -13.61 14.32
N ASP A 312 24.65 -14.88 14.30
CA ASP A 312 24.87 -15.63 13.06
C ASP A 312 23.55 -15.91 12.33
N THR A 313 22.48 -16.19 13.09
CA THR A 313 21.11 -16.36 12.56
C THR A 313 20.58 -15.02 12.06
N TRP A 314 20.64 -13.98 12.90
CA TRP A 314 20.05 -12.67 12.57
C TRP A 314 20.72 -11.98 11.39
N SER A 315 22.05 -12.08 11.26
CA SER A 315 22.81 -11.51 10.13
C SER A 315 22.36 -12.03 8.76
N ARG A 316 21.57 -13.12 8.72
CA ARG A 316 21.01 -13.74 7.52
C ARG A 316 19.47 -13.79 7.49
N CYS A 317 18.82 -13.07 8.41
CA CYS A 317 17.38 -13.14 8.61
C CYS A 317 16.66 -11.91 8.05
N VAL A 318 15.47 -12.16 7.50
CA VAL A 318 14.47 -11.14 7.19
C VAL A 318 13.27 -11.40 8.07
N PHE A 319 12.86 -10.41 8.86
CA PHE A 319 11.63 -10.44 9.65
C PHE A 319 10.62 -9.45 9.08
N LEU A 320 9.51 -9.95 8.55
CA LEU A 320 8.43 -9.16 7.98
C LEU A 320 7.28 -9.09 8.99
N VAL A 321 6.88 -7.88 9.36
CA VAL A 321 5.72 -7.62 10.23
C VAL A 321 4.68 -6.87 9.42
N THR A 322 3.52 -7.48 9.23
CA THR A 322 2.40 -6.90 8.48
C THR A 322 1.10 -7.09 9.25
N TYR A 323 0.02 -6.51 8.74
CA TYR A 323 -1.34 -6.77 9.18
C TYR A 323 -2.15 -7.39 8.03
N ASP A 324 -3.21 -8.10 8.37
CA ASP A 324 -4.13 -8.76 7.44
C ASP A 324 -5.08 -7.76 6.74
N GLU A 325 -5.71 -6.86 7.50
CA GLU A 325 -6.69 -5.88 7.04
C GLU A 325 -6.79 -4.70 8.03
N ASN A 326 -7.69 -3.74 7.78
CA ASN A 326 -7.72 -2.43 8.41
C ASN A 326 -8.81 -2.24 9.50
N ASP A 327 -9.65 -3.23 9.74
CA ASP A 327 -10.89 -3.17 10.50
C ASP A 327 -11.85 -2.05 10.01
N CYS A 328 -12.36 -1.24 10.95
CA CYS A 328 -12.97 0.04 10.67
C CYS A 328 -11.98 1.20 10.45
N PHE A 329 -10.67 1.02 10.70
CA PHE A 329 -9.73 2.13 10.75
C PHE A 329 -9.44 2.71 9.36
N PHE A 330 -9.58 4.02 9.27
CA PHE A 330 -9.51 4.81 8.05
C PHE A 330 -8.10 4.81 7.45
N ASP A 331 -8.03 4.80 6.12
CA ASP A 331 -6.85 5.12 5.35
C ASP A 331 -7.24 6.02 4.18
N HIS A 332 -6.48 7.10 3.97
CA HIS A 332 -6.83 8.12 2.99
C HIS A 332 -6.42 7.76 1.55
N MET A 333 -5.50 6.80 1.37
CA MET A 333 -4.92 6.53 0.07
C MET A 333 -5.84 5.66 -0.79
N PRO A 334 -6.14 6.09 -2.04
CA PRO A 334 -6.95 5.28 -2.94
C PRO A 334 -6.18 4.02 -3.33
N PRO A 335 -6.71 2.82 -3.03
CA PRO A 335 -5.99 1.60 -3.35
C PRO A 335 -5.93 1.39 -4.87
N PRO A 336 -4.81 0.86 -5.39
CA PRO A 336 -4.73 0.35 -6.75
C PRO A 336 -5.80 -0.72 -6.97
N ALA A 337 -6.57 -0.62 -8.05
CA ALA A 337 -7.64 -1.56 -8.35
C ALA A 337 -7.87 -1.64 -9.86
N PRO A 338 -8.44 -2.73 -10.38
CA PRO A 338 -8.79 -2.82 -11.79
C PRO A 338 -9.83 -1.75 -12.17
N PRO A 339 -10.04 -1.41 -13.44
CA PRO A 339 -11.10 -0.49 -13.85
C PRO A 339 -12.48 -0.87 -13.28
N ALA A 340 -13.27 0.10 -12.82
CA ALA A 340 -14.64 -0.18 -12.38
C ALA A 340 -15.47 -0.76 -13.54
N ARG A 341 -16.52 -1.54 -13.25
CA ARG A 341 -17.51 -1.98 -14.23
C ARG A 341 -18.85 -1.33 -13.92
N GLY A 342 -19.41 -0.61 -14.88
CA GLY A 342 -20.78 -0.08 -14.81
C GLY A 342 -21.81 -1.21 -14.84
N ALA A 343 -23.04 -0.92 -14.43
CA ALA A 343 -24.14 -1.88 -14.47
C ALA A 343 -24.49 -2.34 -15.91
N ASP A 344 -24.17 -1.50 -16.90
CA ASP A 344 -24.26 -1.74 -18.33
C ASP A 344 -23.03 -2.45 -18.92
N GLY A 345 -22.02 -2.74 -18.09
CA GLY A 345 -20.75 -3.33 -18.50
C GLY A 345 -19.73 -2.33 -19.03
N GLU A 346 -20.02 -1.02 -19.05
CA GLU A 346 -19.02 -0.03 -19.45
C GLU A 346 -17.86 0.02 -18.45
N SER A 347 -16.63 0.11 -18.97
CA SER A 347 -15.44 0.17 -18.11
C SER A 347 -15.20 1.60 -17.62
N GLY A 348 -15.03 1.76 -16.32
CA GLY A 348 -14.54 2.98 -15.68
C GLY A 348 -13.03 3.13 -15.83
N GLY A 349 -12.52 3.07 -17.06
CA GLY A 349 -11.09 3.17 -17.39
C GLY A 349 -10.59 2.06 -18.30
N LEU A 350 -9.27 1.81 -18.33
CA LEU A 350 -8.64 0.87 -19.27
C LEU A 350 -7.46 0.13 -18.62
N SER A 351 -7.08 -1.02 -19.18
CA SER A 351 -5.90 -1.77 -18.74
C SER A 351 -5.11 -2.28 -19.94
N THR A 352 -3.78 -2.22 -19.88
CA THR A 352 -2.90 -2.96 -20.80
C THR A 352 -2.42 -4.29 -20.22
N VAL A 353 -2.93 -4.66 -19.05
CA VAL A 353 -2.61 -5.91 -18.34
C VAL A 353 -3.90 -6.71 -18.20
N GLU A 354 -3.81 -8.02 -18.38
CA GLU A 354 -4.96 -8.93 -18.21
C GLU A 354 -5.55 -8.82 -16.81
N LEU A 355 -6.88 -8.84 -16.72
CA LEU A 355 -7.65 -8.61 -15.49
C LEU A 355 -8.31 -9.87 -14.94
N ASP A 356 -7.96 -11.04 -15.49
CA ASP A 356 -8.50 -12.33 -15.06
C ASP A 356 -8.22 -12.56 -13.58
N GLY A 357 -9.28 -12.87 -12.83
CA GLY A 357 -9.23 -13.11 -11.39
C GLY A 357 -9.36 -11.87 -10.50
N GLU A 358 -9.50 -10.66 -11.06
CA GLU A 358 -9.58 -9.44 -10.25
C GLU A 358 -11.02 -8.98 -9.92
N TYR A 359 -12.04 -9.64 -10.46
CA TYR A 359 -13.44 -9.30 -10.26
C TYR A 359 -14.23 -10.44 -9.62
N HIS A 360 -15.17 -10.08 -8.74
CA HIS A 360 -16.11 -11.00 -8.13
C HIS A 360 -17.25 -11.37 -9.09
N ASP A 361 -16.91 -12.19 -10.10
CA ASP A 361 -17.85 -12.66 -11.12
C ASP A 361 -18.53 -14.00 -10.75
N ALA A 362 -17.90 -14.79 -9.87
CA ALA A 362 -18.40 -16.11 -9.47
C ALA A 362 -19.54 -15.99 -8.44
N ARG A 363 -20.77 -16.26 -8.89
CA ARG A 363 -21.99 -16.23 -8.04
C ARG A 363 -22.29 -17.55 -7.33
N HIS A 364 -21.31 -18.43 -7.27
CA HIS A 364 -21.43 -19.78 -6.75
C HIS A 364 -20.22 -20.06 -5.86
N GLY A 365 -20.42 -20.86 -4.82
CA GLY A 365 -19.41 -21.07 -3.79
C GLY A 365 -20.02 -20.91 -2.40
N ARG A 366 -19.30 -21.34 -1.35
CA ARG A 366 -19.82 -21.28 0.02
C ARG A 366 -19.84 -19.88 0.62
N SER A 367 -18.97 -18.99 0.14
CA SER A 367 -18.90 -17.59 0.58
C SER A 367 -19.69 -16.66 -0.35
N ALA A 368 -19.69 -16.91 -1.67
CA ALA A 368 -20.46 -16.16 -2.68
C ALA A 368 -21.98 -16.43 -2.68
N ALA A 369 -22.51 -16.97 -1.59
CA ALA A 369 -23.92 -17.32 -1.42
C ALA A 369 -24.43 -17.03 0.01
N THR A 370 -23.64 -16.30 0.82
CA THR A 370 -24.03 -15.86 2.16
C THR A 370 -24.72 -14.50 2.09
N ALA A 371 -25.34 -14.07 3.21
CA ALA A 371 -25.92 -12.73 3.30
C ALA A 371 -24.86 -11.60 3.23
N GLU A 372 -23.59 -11.94 3.41
CA GLU A 372 -22.44 -11.03 3.39
C GLU A 372 -21.86 -10.82 1.98
N ASP A 373 -22.40 -11.51 0.95
CA ASP A 373 -22.16 -11.24 -0.46
C ASP A 373 -23.44 -10.72 -1.15
N PRO A 374 -23.84 -9.46 -0.88
CA PRO A 374 -25.03 -8.91 -1.51
C PRO A 374 -24.86 -8.79 -3.02
N ALA A 375 -25.89 -9.16 -3.78
CA ALA A 375 -25.87 -9.19 -5.25
C ALA A 375 -25.47 -7.85 -5.91
N SER A 376 -25.62 -6.72 -5.20
CA SER A 376 -25.16 -5.39 -5.64
C SER A 376 -23.64 -5.24 -5.72
N LEU A 377 -22.88 -6.18 -5.14
CA LEU A 377 -21.42 -6.21 -5.14
C LEU A 377 -20.85 -7.23 -6.13
N HIS A 378 -21.69 -7.95 -6.87
CA HIS A 378 -21.22 -8.82 -7.96
C HIS A 378 -20.65 -7.99 -9.11
N GLY A 379 -19.55 -8.46 -9.69
CA GLY A 379 -18.78 -7.76 -10.72
C GLY A 379 -17.89 -6.64 -10.20
N ARG A 380 -17.85 -6.40 -8.88
CA ARG A 380 -16.89 -5.47 -8.24
C ARG A 380 -15.48 -6.06 -8.27
N GLY A 381 -14.48 -5.18 -8.30
CA GLY A 381 -13.09 -5.60 -8.11
C GLY A 381 -12.86 -6.09 -6.68
N PHE A 382 -12.06 -7.14 -6.50
CA PHE A 382 -11.71 -7.66 -5.17
C PHE A 382 -10.88 -6.68 -4.35
N GLY A 383 -9.94 -5.99 -5.00
CA GLY A 383 -9.00 -5.13 -4.32
C GLY A 383 -8.10 -4.38 -5.30
N LEU A 384 -6.97 -3.84 -4.85
CA LEU A 384 -6.44 -3.94 -3.49
C LEU A 384 -7.33 -3.23 -2.44
N GLY A 385 -7.14 -3.58 -1.17
CA GLY A 385 -7.80 -2.98 -0.03
C GLY A 385 -7.06 -1.75 0.53
N PRO A 386 -7.53 -1.16 1.64
CA PRO A 386 -6.84 -0.07 2.33
C PRO A 386 -5.39 -0.43 2.68
N ARG A 387 -4.54 0.59 2.86
CA ARG A 387 -3.17 0.32 3.30
C ARG A 387 -3.16 -0.25 4.70
N VAL A 388 -2.28 -1.21 4.91
CA VAL A 388 -1.97 -1.80 6.21
C VAL A 388 -0.47 -1.68 6.47
N PRO A 389 -0.03 -1.61 7.73
CA PRO A 389 1.39 -1.52 8.03
C PRO A 389 2.18 -2.69 7.45
N MET A 390 3.36 -2.39 6.90
CA MET A 390 4.39 -3.37 6.56
C MET A 390 5.75 -2.84 6.99
N LEU A 391 6.33 -3.48 7.99
CA LEU A 391 7.66 -3.21 8.52
C LEU A 391 8.61 -4.32 8.08
N VAL A 392 9.63 -3.93 7.33
CA VAL A 392 10.69 -4.82 6.84
C VAL A 392 11.87 -4.72 7.79
N VAL A 393 11.99 -5.66 8.72
CA VAL A 393 12.97 -5.65 9.82
C VAL A 393 14.10 -6.62 9.52
N SER A 394 15.29 -6.10 9.20
CA SER A 394 16.41 -6.92 8.76
C SER A 394 17.72 -6.13 8.81
N PRO A 395 18.89 -6.80 8.93
CA PRO A 395 20.17 -6.13 8.78
C PRO A 395 20.34 -5.37 7.44
N TRP A 396 19.61 -5.78 6.40
CA TRP A 396 19.60 -5.12 5.08
C TRP A 396 18.60 -3.97 4.95
N SER A 397 17.74 -3.70 5.93
CA SER A 397 16.69 -2.67 5.83
C SER A 397 16.84 -1.54 6.86
N ARG A 398 17.98 -1.50 7.57
CA ARG A 398 18.33 -0.53 8.61
C ARG A 398 18.42 0.90 8.08
N GLY A 399 18.19 1.87 8.97
CA GLY A 399 18.46 3.30 8.74
C GLY A 399 17.23 4.17 8.56
N GLY A 400 16.03 3.67 8.86
CA GLY A 400 14.80 4.45 8.75
C GLY A 400 14.45 4.78 7.30
N TRP A 401 14.00 3.79 6.53
CA TRP A 401 13.62 4.00 5.14
C TRP A 401 12.10 4.00 4.98
N VAL A 402 11.59 4.75 4.01
CA VAL A 402 10.23 4.61 3.49
C VAL A 402 10.29 4.03 2.08
N ASN A 403 9.44 3.05 1.81
CA ASN A 403 9.25 2.49 0.49
C ASN A 403 7.80 2.73 0.01
N SER A 404 7.68 3.50 -1.07
CA SER A 404 6.40 3.88 -1.69
C SER A 404 6.08 3.10 -2.98
N GLN A 405 6.73 1.96 -3.19
CA GLN A 405 6.29 0.99 -4.21
C GLN A 405 4.99 0.33 -3.73
N VAL A 406 4.08 0.09 -4.67
CA VAL A 406 2.81 -0.58 -4.38
C VAL A 406 3.13 -2.04 -4.06
N PHE A 407 2.62 -2.52 -2.92
CA PHE A 407 2.70 -3.91 -2.50
C PHE A 407 1.33 -4.38 -1.99
N ASP A 408 1.15 -5.69 -1.94
CA ASP A 408 0.07 -6.38 -1.24
C ASP A 408 0.59 -7.67 -0.56
N HIS A 409 -0.30 -8.49 0.00
CA HIS A 409 0.12 -9.75 0.64
C HIS A 409 0.80 -10.74 -0.30
N THR A 410 0.47 -10.71 -1.60
CA THR A 410 1.16 -11.54 -2.58
C THR A 410 2.62 -11.13 -2.76
N SER A 411 2.99 -9.90 -2.40
CA SER A 411 4.37 -9.40 -2.46
C SER A 411 5.30 -10.17 -1.51
N VAL A 412 4.77 -10.73 -0.41
CA VAL A 412 5.54 -11.62 0.49
C VAL A 412 5.88 -12.93 -0.21
N ILE A 413 4.91 -13.54 -0.91
CA ILE A 413 5.15 -14.73 -1.72
C ILE A 413 6.20 -14.41 -2.79
N ARG A 414 6.05 -13.30 -3.51
CA ARG A 414 6.99 -12.88 -4.57
C ARG A 414 8.42 -12.65 -4.07
N PHE A 415 8.60 -12.14 -2.86
CA PHE A 415 9.91 -12.09 -2.22
C PHE A 415 10.50 -13.49 -2.04
N LEU A 416 9.69 -14.45 -1.58
CA LEU A 416 10.08 -15.85 -1.46
C LEU A 416 10.35 -16.50 -2.83
N GLU A 417 9.58 -16.18 -3.87
CA GLU A 417 9.83 -16.64 -5.25
C GLU A 417 11.22 -16.17 -5.71
N ALA A 418 11.49 -14.86 -5.57
CA ALA A 418 12.77 -14.26 -5.96
C ALA A 418 13.95 -14.84 -5.17
N ARG A 419 13.72 -15.19 -3.90
CA ARG A 419 14.76 -15.77 -3.04
C ARG A 419 14.99 -17.25 -3.32
N PHE A 420 13.95 -18.07 -3.39
CA PHE A 420 14.06 -19.54 -3.38
C PHE A 420 13.73 -20.21 -4.72
N GLY A 421 13.28 -19.45 -5.72
CA GLY A 421 13.01 -19.97 -7.07
C GLY A 421 11.74 -20.84 -7.17
N VAL A 422 10.77 -20.63 -6.27
CA VAL A 422 9.50 -21.37 -6.25
C VAL A 422 8.38 -20.44 -6.70
N GLU A 423 7.77 -20.70 -7.87
CA GLU A 423 6.70 -19.86 -8.44
C GLU A 423 5.31 -20.19 -7.86
N GLU A 424 4.48 -19.17 -7.63
CA GLU A 424 3.08 -19.25 -7.20
C GLU A 424 2.10 -18.90 -8.34
N PRO A 425 1.71 -19.85 -9.20
CA PRO A 425 0.86 -19.58 -10.36
C PRO A 425 -0.55 -19.05 -10.02
N ASN A 426 -0.97 -19.10 -8.76
CA ASN A 426 -2.27 -18.56 -8.34
C ASN A 426 -2.33 -17.02 -8.34
N ILE A 427 -1.19 -16.32 -8.25
CA ILE A 427 -1.17 -14.85 -8.30
C ILE A 427 -1.55 -14.41 -9.72
N SER A 428 -2.61 -13.60 -9.82
CA SER A 428 -3.13 -13.13 -11.11
C SER A 428 -2.09 -12.35 -11.93
N PRO A 429 -2.25 -12.29 -13.28
CA PRO A 429 -1.41 -11.46 -14.13
C PRO A 429 -1.40 -9.99 -13.71
N TRP A 430 -2.55 -9.45 -13.30
CA TRP A 430 -2.67 -8.06 -12.87
C TRP A 430 -1.87 -7.78 -11.59
N ARG A 431 -2.02 -8.61 -10.55
CA ARG A 431 -1.28 -8.45 -9.28
C ARG A 431 0.22 -8.59 -9.48
N ARG A 432 0.66 -9.56 -10.28
CA ARG A 432 2.08 -9.71 -10.64
C ARG A 432 2.64 -8.47 -11.36
N ALA A 433 1.83 -7.77 -12.14
CA ALA A 433 2.27 -6.58 -12.84
C ALA A 433 2.33 -5.34 -11.92
N VAL A 434 1.35 -5.19 -11.01
CA VAL A 434 1.13 -3.97 -10.20
C VAL A 434 1.84 -4.00 -8.85
N ALA A 435 1.70 -5.07 -8.06
CA ALA A 435 2.34 -5.18 -6.75
C ALA A 435 3.81 -5.56 -6.91
N GLY A 436 4.73 -5.02 -6.12
CA GLY A 436 6.15 -5.38 -6.18
C GLY A 436 6.48 -6.73 -5.51
N ASP A 437 7.76 -7.07 -5.43
CA ASP A 437 8.26 -8.30 -4.79
C ASP A 437 9.00 -8.04 -3.46
N LEU A 438 8.79 -6.86 -2.87
CA LEU A 438 9.44 -6.31 -1.67
C LEU A 438 10.97 -6.11 -1.75
N THR A 439 11.65 -6.53 -2.82
CA THR A 439 13.13 -6.46 -2.88
C THR A 439 13.66 -5.02 -2.82
N SER A 440 12.91 -4.05 -3.33
CA SER A 440 13.24 -2.61 -3.24
C SER A 440 13.25 -2.05 -1.82
N ALA A 441 12.70 -2.78 -0.82
CA ALA A 441 12.77 -2.40 0.58
C ALA A 441 14.16 -2.66 1.21
N PHE A 442 15.06 -3.39 0.55
CA PHE A 442 16.34 -3.81 1.10
C PHE A 442 17.57 -3.18 0.41
N ASP A 443 18.66 -3.08 1.15
CA ASP A 443 19.99 -2.70 0.70
C ASP A 443 20.94 -3.92 0.73
N PHE A 444 20.78 -4.83 -0.23
CA PHE A 444 21.64 -6.00 -0.31
C PHE A 444 23.09 -5.62 -0.67
N ALA A 445 23.29 -4.62 -1.53
CA ALA A 445 24.61 -4.20 -2.01
C ALA A 445 25.41 -3.38 -0.98
N GLY A 446 24.74 -2.71 -0.04
CA GLY A 446 25.39 -1.81 0.92
C GLY A 446 25.68 -0.42 0.34
N ASP A 447 24.91 0.02 -0.65
CA ASP A 447 25.15 1.26 -1.40
C ASP A 447 24.19 2.40 -1.04
N ARG A 448 23.33 2.22 -0.04
CA ARG A 448 22.39 3.27 0.39
C ARG A 448 23.11 4.42 1.12
N GLY A 449 22.71 5.65 0.79
CA GLY A 449 23.27 6.88 1.35
C GLY A 449 22.28 8.05 1.42
N ALA A 450 22.78 9.16 1.97
CA ALA A 450 22.21 10.50 2.21
C ALA A 450 20.85 10.60 2.95
N HIS A 451 20.90 11.13 4.18
CA HIS A 451 19.76 11.54 5.01
C HIS A 451 19.34 12.98 4.73
N HIS A 452 18.05 13.29 4.92
CA HIS A 452 17.61 14.67 5.13
C HIS A 452 17.95 15.12 6.56
N HIS A 453 18.41 16.35 6.76
CA HIS A 453 18.78 16.85 8.09
C HIS A 453 17.59 17.00 9.07
N ASP A 454 16.39 17.32 8.55
CA ASP A 454 15.17 17.47 9.34
C ASP A 454 14.25 16.24 9.32
N SER A 455 14.68 15.11 8.74
CA SER A 455 13.90 13.88 8.76
C SER A 455 14.78 12.70 9.15
N ASN A 456 14.25 11.86 10.03
CA ASN A 456 14.88 10.58 10.36
C ASN A 456 14.70 9.53 9.24
N ARG A 457 14.12 9.91 8.08
CA ARG A 457 13.81 8.98 6.99
C ARG A 457 14.51 9.26 5.67
N HIS A 458 14.79 8.18 4.96
CA HIS A 458 15.16 8.16 3.54
C HIS A 458 14.06 7.55 2.69
N ALA A 459 14.04 7.85 1.39
CA ALA A 459 13.17 7.18 0.43
C ALA A 459 13.94 6.15 -0.41
N CYS A 460 13.39 4.93 -0.48
CA CYS A 460 13.91 3.85 -1.32
C CYS A 460 13.95 4.24 -2.82
N PRO A 461 14.80 3.58 -3.63
CA PRO A 461 14.68 3.61 -5.08
C PRO A 461 13.41 2.88 -5.52
N LEU A 462 12.70 3.44 -6.49
CA LEU A 462 11.40 2.98 -6.97
C LEU A 462 11.41 2.81 -8.50
N PRO A 463 10.64 1.85 -9.05
CA PRO A 463 10.69 1.46 -10.45
C PRO A 463 9.87 2.34 -11.42
N TYR A 464 9.29 3.45 -10.93
CA TYR A 464 8.33 4.25 -11.68
C TYR A 464 9.00 5.32 -12.53
N ALA A 465 8.41 5.62 -13.69
CA ALA A 465 8.83 6.72 -14.55
C ALA A 465 7.62 7.33 -15.30
N LEU A 466 6.50 7.48 -14.60
CA LEU A 466 5.20 7.79 -15.20
C LEU A 466 5.18 9.13 -15.93
N ASP A 467 4.41 9.19 -17.02
CA ASP A 467 4.12 10.40 -17.76
C ASP A 467 2.64 10.41 -18.17
N ALA A 468 2.05 11.60 -18.14
CA ALA A 468 0.69 11.81 -18.59
C ALA A 468 0.59 13.20 -19.22
N VAL A 469 0.05 13.23 -20.44
CA VAL A 469 -0.14 14.45 -21.22
C VAL A 469 -1.59 14.54 -21.69
N GLY A 470 -2.08 15.76 -21.82
CA GLY A 470 -3.47 16.04 -22.18
C GLY A 470 -3.57 17.01 -23.36
N ARG A 471 -4.54 16.78 -24.25
CA ARG A 471 -4.86 17.69 -25.36
C ARG A 471 -6.33 17.62 -25.74
N ILE A 472 -6.90 18.75 -26.18
CA ILE A 472 -8.21 18.75 -26.83
C ILE A 472 -8.09 18.03 -28.18
N THR A 473 -9.07 17.18 -28.48
CA THR A 473 -9.13 16.43 -29.73
C THR A 473 -9.69 17.28 -30.87
N ALA A 474 -9.44 16.87 -32.11
CA ALA A 474 -9.82 17.65 -33.29
C ALA A 474 -11.32 17.86 -33.47
N ASP A 475 -12.16 17.06 -32.81
CA ASP A 475 -13.62 17.24 -32.79
C ASP A 475 -14.06 18.42 -31.91
N GLY A 476 -13.20 18.89 -31.00
CA GLY A 476 -13.52 19.94 -30.02
C GLY A 476 -14.49 19.50 -28.92
N GLU A 477 -14.84 18.20 -28.85
CA GLU A 477 -15.79 17.62 -27.91
C GLU A 477 -15.12 16.79 -26.81
N HIS A 478 -13.87 16.35 -27.02
CA HIS A 478 -13.14 15.54 -26.04
C HIS A 478 -11.77 16.10 -25.65
N TYR A 479 -11.42 15.97 -24.36
CA TYR A 479 -10.06 16.06 -23.84
C TYR A 479 -9.41 14.68 -23.82
N ARG A 480 -8.37 14.46 -24.61
CA ARG A 480 -7.63 13.18 -24.63
C ARG A 480 -6.51 13.21 -23.62
N LEU A 481 -6.47 12.21 -22.74
CA LEU A 481 -5.33 11.87 -21.91
C LEU A 481 -4.52 10.76 -22.57
N THR A 482 -3.21 10.94 -22.64
CA THR A 482 -2.25 9.90 -23.00
C THR A 482 -1.43 9.57 -21.76
N LEU A 483 -1.52 8.33 -21.29
CA LEU A 483 -0.84 7.82 -20.10
C LEU A 483 0.29 6.90 -20.53
N ARG A 484 1.48 7.06 -19.97
CA ARG A 484 2.68 6.31 -20.35
C ARG A 484 3.43 5.85 -19.11
N ASN A 485 4.00 4.65 -19.21
CA ASN A 485 4.82 4.10 -18.16
C ASN A 485 6.13 3.54 -18.74
N PRO A 486 7.15 4.37 -18.98
CA PRO A 486 8.48 3.89 -19.35
C PRO A 486 9.23 3.20 -18.19
N GLY A 487 8.62 3.10 -17.01
CA GLY A 487 9.17 2.35 -15.87
C GLY A 487 9.13 0.84 -16.07
N THR A 488 9.62 0.11 -15.08
CA THR A 488 9.84 -1.34 -15.18
C THR A 488 8.76 -2.20 -14.50
N VAL A 489 7.79 -1.58 -13.83
CA VAL A 489 6.62 -2.24 -13.24
C VAL A 489 5.35 -1.54 -13.69
N ALA A 490 4.20 -2.22 -13.69
CA ALA A 490 2.93 -1.57 -14.02
C ALA A 490 2.54 -0.56 -12.93
N ALA A 491 1.72 0.42 -13.30
CA ALA A 491 1.16 1.37 -12.36
C ALA A 491 -0.35 1.52 -12.59
N VAL A 492 -1.08 1.76 -11.50
CA VAL A 492 -2.48 2.18 -11.54
C VAL A 492 -2.55 3.69 -11.38
N LEU A 493 -3.28 4.35 -12.27
CA LEU A 493 -3.57 5.78 -12.23
C LEU A 493 -5.06 6.02 -12.02
N HIS A 494 -5.42 6.89 -11.09
CA HIS A 494 -6.81 7.25 -10.77
C HIS A 494 -7.08 8.64 -11.30
N VAL A 495 -8.09 8.80 -12.15
CA VAL A 495 -8.50 10.09 -12.73
C VAL A 495 -9.90 10.45 -12.24
N TYR A 496 -9.96 11.47 -11.39
CA TYR A 496 -11.19 12.05 -10.88
C TYR A 496 -11.59 13.23 -11.76
N ASP A 497 -12.87 13.26 -12.16
CA ASP A 497 -13.46 14.45 -12.77
C ASP A 497 -13.96 15.38 -11.67
N ARG A 498 -13.27 16.50 -11.45
CA ARG A 498 -13.65 17.45 -10.41
C ARG A 498 -14.94 18.20 -10.73
N ASN A 499 -15.41 18.14 -11.97
CA ASN A 499 -16.71 18.68 -12.35
C ASN A 499 -17.86 17.69 -12.03
N ASP A 500 -17.56 16.42 -11.77
CA ASP A 500 -18.53 15.38 -11.43
C ASP A 500 -17.95 14.36 -10.43
N LEU A 501 -17.73 14.82 -9.19
CA LEU A 501 -17.17 14.00 -8.11
C LEU A 501 -18.15 12.93 -7.57
N ALA A 502 -19.41 12.92 -8.01
CA ALA A 502 -20.33 11.82 -7.72
C ALA A 502 -19.98 10.57 -8.54
N ARG A 503 -19.32 10.72 -9.69
CA ARG A 503 -18.85 9.62 -10.53
C ARG A 503 -17.62 8.95 -9.91
N ALA A 504 -17.52 7.63 -10.08
CA ALA A 504 -16.30 6.90 -9.71
C ALA A 504 -15.10 7.41 -10.54
N PRO A 505 -13.88 7.47 -9.96
CA PRO A 505 -12.69 7.77 -10.74
C PRO A 505 -12.51 6.74 -11.86
N ARG A 506 -12.06 7.18 -13.04
CA ARG A 506 -11.56 6.22 -14.03
C ARG A 506 -10.20 5.70 -13.59
N ARG A 507 -10.00 4.39 -13.64
CA ARG A 507 -8.77 3.72 -13.24
C ARG A 507 -8.05 3.16 -14.45
N TYR A 508 -6.75 3.40 -14.53
CA TYR A 508 -5.92 2.95 -15.65
C TYR A 508 -4.77 2.09 -15.17
N THR A 509 -4.70 0.84 -15.62
CA THR A 509 -3.50 0.02 -15.41
C THR A 509 -2.60 0.15 -16.63
N VAL A 510 -1.47 0.83 -16.46
CA VAL A 510 -0.47 1.01 -17.52
C VAL A 510 0.71 0.09 -17.22
N GLY A 511 0.83 -0.99 -18.01
CA GLY A 511 1.93 -1.95 -17.92
C GLY A 511 3.31 -1.31 -18.12
N ALA A 512 4.36 -2.01 -17.70
CA ALA A 512 5.74 -1.58 -17.95
C ALA A 512 6.01 -1.38 -19.45
N GLY A 513 6.59 -0.25 -19.82
CA GLY A 513 6.81 0.17 -21.21
C GLY A 513 5.54 0.52 -21.99
N ALA A 514 4.36 0.45 -21.39
CA ALA A 514 3.09 0.57 -22.10
C ALA A 514 2.57 2.02 -22.18
N ARG A 515 1.48 2.17 -22.95
CA ARG A 515 0.76 3.42 -23.17
C ARG A 515 -0.74 3.15 -23.28
N LEU A 516 -1.54 4.06 -22.74
CA LEU A 516 -2.99 4.13 -22.94
C LEU A 516 -3.40 5.53 -23.42
N ASP A 517 -4.48 5.59 -24.18
CA ASP A 517 -5.13 6.83 -24.58
C ASP A 517 -6.62 6.72 -24.26
N ASP A 518 -7.19 7.70 -23.58
CA ASP A 518 -8.63 7.78 -23.32
C ASP A 518 -9.16 9.20 -23.52
N GLY A 519 -10.43 9.32 -23.90
CA GLY A 519 -11.14 10.56 -24.14
C GLY A 519 -12.10 10.91 -23.00
N TRP A 520 -12.04 12.16 -22.58
CA TRP A 520 -12.99 12.75 -21.65
C TRP A 520 -13.92 13.70 -22.38
N ARG A 521 -15.22 13.45 -22.30
CA ARG A 521 -16.20 14.36 -22.90
C ARG A 521 -16.16 15.69 -22.15
N LEU A 522 -16.09 16.79 -22.89
CA LEU A 522 -16.12 18.12 -22.31
C LEU A 522 -17.54 18.47 -21.82
N GLY A 523 -17.60 19.22 -20.72
CA GLY A 523 -18.85 19.79 -20.22
C GLY A 523 -19.31 21.02 -21.00
N ASP A 524 -20.34 21.69 -20.49
CA ASP A 524 -20.85 22.94 -21.06
C ASP A 524 -19.73 23.98 -21.19
N GLY A 525 -19.69 24.69 -22.31
CA GLY A 525 -18.62 25.65 -22.61
C GLY A 525 -17.23 25.02 -22.81
N GLY A 526 -17.17 23.69 -23.02
CA GLY A 526 -15.92 22.95 -23.20
C GLY A 526 -15.15 22.71 -21.90
N ALA A 527 -15.78 22.87 -20.74
CA ALA A 527 -15.13 22.80 -19.44
C ALA A 527 -14.64 21.38 -19.08
N TYR A 528 -13.46 21.31 -18.45
CA TYR A 528 -12.90 20.06 -17.91
C TYR A 528 -11.97 20.35 -16.72
N ASP A 529 -11.94 19.46 -15.73
CA ASP A 529 -10.99 19.51 -14.61
C ASP A 529 -10.68 18.07 -14.14
N LEU A 530 -9.56 17.52 -14.63
CA LEU A 530 -9.15 16.14 -14.41
C LEU A 530 -8.02 16.09 -13.39
N TRP A 531 -8.27 15.46 -12.24
CA TRP A 531 -7.32 15.25 -11.16
C TRP A 531 -6.80 13.82 -11.18
N LEU A 532 -5.52 13.67 -11.50
CA LEU A 532 -4.86 12.38 -11.68
C LEU A 532 -3.91 12.10 -10.53
N LEU A 533 -4.03 10.90 -9.95
CA LEU A 533 -3.14 10.37 -8.92
C LEU A 533 -2.45 9.09 -9.41
N GLY A 534 -1.20 8.90 -9.03
CA GLY A 534 -0.42 7.69 -9.24
C GLY A 534 0.54 7.41 -8.06
N PRO A 535 1.31 6.30 -8.13
CA PRO A 535 2.28 5.96 -7.11
C PRO A 535 3.45 6.95 -7.05
N ASP A 536 4.24 6.89 -5.97
CA ASP A 536 5.45 7.73 -5.76
C ASP A 536 5.21 9.24 -5.91
N GLY A 537 4.09 9.72 -5.37
CA GLY A 537 3.69 11.13 -5.41
C GLY A 537 3.39 11.66 -6.83
N PHE A 538 3.27 10.79 -7.83
CA PHE A 538 2.91 11.21 -9.18
C PHE A 538 1.52 11.84 -9.20
N HIS A 539 1.46 13.12 -9.56
CA HIS A 539 0.20 13.85 -9.67
C HIS A 539 0.18 14.73 -10.92
N ARG A 540 -0.98 14.76 -11.58
CA ARG A 540 -1.27 15.69 -12.67
C ARG A 540 -2.65 16.31 -12.46
N GLN A 541 -2.81 17.57 -12.83
CA GLN A 541 -4.11 18.20 -13.00
C GLN A 541 -4.19 18.86 -14.37
N PHE A 542 -5.26 18.57 -15.11
CA PHE A 542 -5.58 19.21 -16.38
C PHE A 542 -6.90 19.95 -16.24
N ARG A 543 -6.86 21.29 -16.22
CA ARG A 543 -8.04 22.15 -16.13
C ARG A 543 -8.11 23.13 -17.29
N GLY A 544 -9.30 23.35 -17.84
CA GLY A 544 -9.52 24.31 -18.90
C GLY A 544 -10.97 24.38 -19.38
N ASP A 545 -11.17 25.09 -20.48
CA ASP A 545 -12.45 25.23 -21.18
C ASP A 545 -12.23 25.30 -22.70
N ALA A 546 -13.28 25.59 -23.48
CA ALA A 546 -13.19 25.68 -24.93
C ALA A 546 -12.13 26.68 -25.45
N ARG A 547 -11.72 27.68 -24.65
CA ARG A 547 -10.65 28.62 -25.03
C ARG A 547 -9.27 27.99 -25.03
N ASP A 548 -9.08 26.94 -24.22
CA ASP A 548 -7.80 26.24 -24.16
C ASP A 548 -7.50 25.50 -25.45
N ALA A 549 -8.50 25.00 -26.19
CA ALA A 549 -8.42 24.30 -27.50
C ALA A 549 -7.13 23.48 -27.81
N GLY A 550 -6.41 22.95 -26.81
CA GLY A 550 -5.09 22.34 -26.99
C GLY A 550 -3.98 23.32 -27.41
N LEU A 551 -4.18 24.62 -27.20
CA LEU A 551 -3.28 25.71 -27.55
C LEU A 551 -2.00 25.69 -26.73
N LEU A 552 -2.03 25.15 -25.50
CA LEU A 552 -0.86 25.06 -24.63
C LEU A 552 -0.59 23.61 -24.21
N GLU A 553 0.61 23.14 -24.53
CA GLU A 553 1.11 21.82 -24.14
C GLU A 553 2.28 21.95 -23.17
N THR A 554 2.34 21.05 -22.19
CA THR A 554 3.39 21.01 -21.18
C THR A 554 4.06 19.64 -21.16
N GLN A 555 5.39 19.62 -21.19
CA GLN A 555 6.19 18.39 -21.09
C GLN A 555 7.29 18.59 -20.04
N LEU A 556 7.53 17.55 -19.24
CA LEU A 556 8.61 17.52 -18.26
C LEU A 556 9.68 16.52 -18.67
N VAL A 557 10.93 16.95 -18.60
CA VAL A 557 12.08 16.08 -18.86
C VAL A 557 13.06 16.21 -17.69
N PRO A 558 13.31 15.14 -16.91
CA PRO A 558 14.37 15.12 -15.93
C PRO A 558 15.73 15.39 -16.58
N VAL A 559 16.58 16.17 -15.92
CA VAL A 559 17.95 16.49 -16.35
C VAL A 559 18.89 16.37 -15.15
N THR A 560 20.20 16.31 -15.38
CA THR A 560 21.19 16.10 -14.29
C THR A 560 21.10 17.15 -13.17
N SER A 561 20.62 18.35 -13.45
CA SER A 561 20.49 19.45 -12.48
C SER A 561 19.05 19.74 -12.05
N GLY A 562 18.14 18.78 -12.16
CA GLY A 562 16.71 18.93 -11.81
C GLY A 562 15.79 18.54 -12.95
N LEU A 563 14.94 19.45 -13.39
CA LEU A 563 14.00 19.21 -14.49
C LEU A 563 13.95 20.35 -15.50
N ARG A 564 13.50 20.02 -16.69
CA ARG A 564 13.20 20.95 -17.77
C ARG A 564 11.71 20.89 -18.07
N LEU A 565 11.03 22.01 -17.88
CA LEU A 565 9.65 22.21 -18.30
C LEU A 565 9.65 22.83 -19.70
N ARG A 566 9.15 22.08 -20.68
CA ARG A 566 8.92 22.56 -22.04
C ARG A 566 7.46 22.94 -22.20
N LEU A 567 7.21 24.16 -22.63
CA LEU A 567 5.89 24.74 -22.87
C LEU A 567 5.78 25.03 -24.36
N VAL A 568 4.80 24.45 -25.04
CA VAL A 568 4.57 24.66 -26.48
C VAL A 568 3.26 25.42 -26.66
N ASN A 569 3.32 26.49 -27.45
CA ASN A 569 2.16 27.30 -27.81
C ASN A 569 1.77 27.00 -29.26
N HIS A 570 0.63 26.35 -29.42
CA HIS A 570 0.03 26.02 -30.70
C HIS A 570 -0.94 27.11 -31.22
N SER A 571 -1.14 28.21 -30.47
CA SER A 571 -1.95 29.34 -30.92
C SER A 571 -1.20 30.30 -31.84
N ASP A 572 -1.96 31.16 -32.50
CA ASP A 572 -1.49 32.24 -33.39
C ASP A 572 -1.10 33.52 -32.64
N MET A 573 -1.28 33.54 -31.32
CA MET A 573 -0.96 34.67 -30.45
C MET A 573 0.09 34.30 -29.39
N PRO A 574 1.00 35.21 -29.01
CA PRO A 574 1.87 34.99 -27.87
C PRO A 574 1.06 34.80 -26.58
N GLN A 575 1.42 33.80 -25.78
CA GLN A 575 0.72 33.47 -24.53
C GLN A 575 1.57 33.86 -23.31
N PRO A 576 1.10 34.79 -22.45
CA PRO A 576 1.75 35.06 -21.17
C PRO A 576 1.50 33.88 -20.23
N LEU A 577 2.56 33.36 -19.59
CA LEU A 577 2.49 32.25 -18.65
C LEU A 577 3.05 32.65 -17.29
N LYS A 578 2.43 32.09 -16.26
CA LYS A 578 2.90 32.08 -14.88
C LYS A 578 3.15 30.63 -14.49
N VAL A 579 4.35 30.33 -13.98
CA VAL A 579 4.70 29.04 -13.40
C VAL A 579 5.10 29.25 -11.95
N GLU A 580 4.52 28.49 -11.04
CA GLU A 580 4.79 28.56 -9.60
C GLU A 580 5.06 27.17 -9.02
N SER A 581 6.00 27.10 -8.08
CA SER A 581 6.29 25.90 -7.30
C SER A 581 5.45 25.87 -6.01
N HIS A 582 4.84 24.72 -5.75
CA HIS A 582 4.12 24.39 -4.51
C HIS A 582 4.97 23.55 -3.53
N MET A 583 6.29 23.53 -3.74
CA MET A 583 7.24 22.87 -2.83
C MET A 583 7.62 23.73 -1.62
N GLY A 584 7.17 24.99 -1.55
CA GLY A 584 7.54 25.93 -0.48
C GLY A 584 8.89 26.62 -0.67
N ASP A 585 9.54 26.44 -1.82
CA ASP A 585 10.84 27.05 -2.17
C ASP A 585 10.73 28.47 -2.75
N GLY A 586 9.50 28.98 -2.91
CA GLY A 586 9.24 30.32 -3.47
C GLY A 586 9.60 30.47 -4.96
N TRP A 587 9.90 29.37 -5.66
CA TRP A 587 10.28 29.44 -7.07
C TRP A 587 9.09 29.82 -7.94
N ARG A 588 9.32 30.79 -8.84
CA ARG A 588 8.32 31.28 -9.80
C ARG A 588 8.97 31.78 -11.08
N ALA A 589 8.27 31.64 -12.19
CA ALA A 589 8.68 32.16 -13.49
C ALA A 589 7.49 32.84 -14.19
N MET A 590 7.73 34.04 -14.72
CA MET A 590 6.82 34.74 -15.62
C MET A 590 7.45 34.75 -17.01
N ALA A 591 6.73 34.29 -18.03
CA ALA A 591 7.27 34.19 -19.37
C ALA A 591 6.23 34.41 -20.46
N HIS A 592 6.69 34.55 -21.70
CA HIS A 592 5.84 34.60 -22.88
C HIS A 592 6.27 33.51 -23.86
N VAL A 593 5.37 32.61 -24.24
CA VAL A 593 5.61 31.64 -25.30
C VAL A 593 5.09 32.23 -26.60
N GLN A 594 5.97 32.45 -27.57
CA GLN A 594 5.60 33.03 -28.86
C GLN A 594 4.58 32.15 -29.59
N ALA A 595 3.77 32.74 -30.47
CA ALA A 595 2.84 32.02 -31.34
C ALA A 595 3.56 30.92 -32.13
N GLY A 596 3.00 29.71 -32.16
CA GLY A 596 3.64 28.51 -32.77
C GLY A 596 4.98 28.10 -32.17
N GLY A 597 5.41 28.72 -31.06
CA GLY A 597 6.73 28.58 -30.47
C GLY A 597 6.79 27.63 -29.28
N ALA A 598 7.99 27.46 -28.74
CA ALA A 598 8.21 26.74 -27.49
C ALA A 598 9.14 27.52 -26.56
N LEU A 599 8.96 27.33 -25.26
CA LEU A 599 9.81 27.87 -24.21
C LEU A 599 10.28 26.72 -23.31
N GLU A 600 11.53 26.77 -22.89
CA GLU A 600 12.08 25.86 -21.90
C GLU A 600 12.43 26.62 -20.61
N LEU A 601 11.93 26.12 -19.48
CA LEU A 601 12.28 26.61 -18.15
C LEU A 601 13.03 25.51 -17.41
N LYS A 602 14.12 25.90 -16.74
CA LYS A 602 14.86 25.01 -15.84
C LYS A 602 14.36 25.23 -14.41
N TYR A 603 14.12 24.13 -13.71
CA TYR A 603 13.81 24.12 -12.30
C TYR A 603 14.68 23.07 -11.63
N ALA A 604 15.38 23.44 -10.56
CA ALA A 604 16.30 22.53 -9.89
C ALA A 604 15.58 21.41 -9.12
N GLY A 605 14.29 21.60 -8.81
CA GLY A 605 13.59 20.78 -7.83
C GLY A 605 13.84 21.26 -6.41
N CYS A 606 13.05 20.73 -5.49
CA CYS A 606 13.29 20.79 -4.05
C CYS A 606 13.62 19.37 -3.61
N GLU A 607 14.90 19.11 -3.35
CA GLU A 607 15.39 17.81 -2.84
C GLU A 607 15.00 16.58 -3.70
N GLY A 608 14.99 16.76 -5.02
CA GLY A 608 14.59 15.70 -5.94
C GLY A 608 13.08 15.60 -6.18
N TRP A 609 12.29 16.54 -5.67
CA TRP A 609 10.85 16.65 -5.87
C TRP A 609 10.44 17.91 -6.64
N TYR A 610 9.26 17.88 -7.25
CA TYR A 610 8.64 19.03 -7.91
C TYR A 610 7.13 19.04 -7.74
N ASP A 611 6.54 20.24 -7.74
CA ASP A 611 5.11 20.47 -7.83
C ASP A 611 4.90 21.84 -8.49
N LEU A 612 4.72 21.84 -9.81
CA LEU A 612 4.64 23.05 -10.63
C LEU A 612 3.22 23.29 -11.10
N GLU A 613 2.69 24.48 -10.86
CA GLU A 613 1.43 24.96 -11.43
C GLU A 613 1.71 25.96 -12.55
N ILE A 614 1.13 25.72 -13.73
CA ILE A 614 1.19 26.58 -14.91
C ILE A 614 -0.20 27.18 -15.14
N SER A 615 -0.26 28.50 -15.27
CA SER A 615 -1.48 29.25 -15.59
C SER A 615 -1.21 30.38 -16.59
N THR A 616 -2.28 30.92 -17.19
CA THR A 616 -2.20 32.10 -18.07
C THR A 616 -3.33 33.09 -17.78
N PRO A 617 -3.06 34.40 -17.70
CA PRO A 617 -4.12 35.40 -17.60
C PRO A 617 -4.97 35.51 -18.87
N ALA A 618 -4.46 35.07 -20.03
CA ALA A 618 -5.20 35.09 -21.29
C ALA A 618 -6.32 34.05 -21.34
N MET A 619 -6.15 32.92 -20.62
CA MET A 619 -7.14 31.85 -20.49
C MET A 619 -7.34 31.52 -19.01
N PRO A 620 -8.20 32.23 -18.28
CA PRO A 620 -8.35 32.08 -16.83
C PRO A 620 -8.71 30.67 -16.34
N ALA A 621 -9.37 29.86 -17.16
CA ALA A 621 -9.70 28.46 -16.82
C ALA A 621 -8.49 27.52 -16.94
N PHE A 622 -7.48 27.87 -17.77
CA PHE A 622 -6.32 27.03 -18.04
C PHE A 622 -5.48 26.83 -16.78
N GLY A 623 -5.28 25.57 -16.42
CA GLY A 623 -4.36 25.15 -15.38
C GLY A 623 -3.69 23.82 -15.74
N ARG A 624 -2.39 23.72 -15.49
CA ARG A 624 -1.66 22.46 -15.47
C ARG A 624 -0.91 22.36 -14.16
N ARG A 625 -1.19 21.33 -13.36
CA ARG A 625 -0.38 20.99 -12.18
C ARG A 625 0.40 19.73 -12.45
N LEU A 626 1.72 19.77 -12.23
CA LEU A 626 2.62 18.67 -12.50
C LEU A 626 3.47 18.43 -11.24
N ALA A 627 3.28 17.29 -10.57
CA ALA A 627 4.05 16.95 -9.38
C ALA A 627 4.59 15.51 -9.40
N GLY A 628 5.67 15.30 -8.65
CA GLY A 628 6.28 13.98 -8.43
C GLY A 628 7.77 14.05 -8.10
N ARG A 629 8.41 12.89 -8.16
CA ARG A 629 9.86 12.72 -7.94
C ARG A 629 10.64 12.81 -9.26
N ILE A 630 11.81 13.45 -9.22
CA ILE A 630 12.66 13.70 -10.41
C ILE A 630 13.41 12.45 -10.85
N ASP A 631 13.98 11.69 -9.91
CA ASP A 631 14.74 10.47 -10.16
C ASP A 631 14.28 9.37 -9.20
N ALA A 632 13.15 8.74 -9.54
CA ALA A 632 12.58 7.65 -8.75
C ALA A 632 13.52 6.44 -8.69
N GLY A 633 14.35 6.21 -9.71
CA GLY A 633 15.24 5.04 -9.80
C GLY A 633 16.44 5.04 -8.83
N LYS A 634 16.58 6.06 -7.98
CA LYS A 634 17.68 6.19 -7.00
C LYS A 634 17.17 6.41 -5.59
N PRO A 635 17.93 5.98 -4.56
CA PRO A 635 17.68 6.41 -3.18
C PRO A 635 17.61 7.95 -3.08
N GLY A 636 16.82 8.45 -2.14
CA GLY A 636 16.64 9.88 -1.94
C GLY A 636 15.99 10.21 -0.60
N VAL A 637 15.30 11.34 -0.53
CA VAL A 637 14.54 11.78 0.64
C VAL A 637 13.04 11.70 0.34
N PRO A 638 12.17 11.52 1.36
CA PRO A 638 10.72 11.67 1.19
C PRO A 638 10.35 13.06 0.65
N ASP A 639 9.11 13.25 0.17
CA ASP A 639 8.63 14.59 -0.19
C ASP A 639 8.85 15.53 1.02
N PRO A 640 9.56 16.66 0.87
CA PRO A 640 9.90 17.55 1.98
C PRO A 640 8.70 18.01 2.80
N ARG A 641 7.50 18.08 2.19
CA ARG A 641 6.25 18.47 2.87
C ARG A 641 5.77 17.40 3.86
N LEU A 642 6.21 16.15 3.72
CA LEU A 642 5.89 15.04 4.61
C LEU A 642 6.87 14.93 5.79
N CYS A 643 8.05 15.56 5.71
CA CYS A 643 9.14 15.42 6.69
C CYS A 643 8.84 15.95 8.10
N VAL A 644 7.77 16.74 8.28
CA VAL A 644 7.34 17.23 9.60
C VAL A 644 6.28 16.31 10.23
N GLY A 645 5.63 15.44 9.44
CA GLY A 645 4.47 14.66 9.87
C GLY A 645 3.19 15.50 9.94
N ALA A 646 2.14 14.96 10.56
CA ALA A 646 0.85 15.62 10.72
C ALA A 646 0.46 15.77 12.19
N THR A 647 -0.18 16.90 12.53
CA THR A 647 -0.81 17.08 13.84
C THR A 647 -2.30 16.78 13.74
N LEU A 648 -2.79 15.92 14.62
CA LEU A 648 -4.21 15.58 14.71
C LEU A 648 -4.93 16.53 15.68
N PRO A 649 -6.17 16.93 15.37
CA PRO A 649 -7.06 17.54 16.37
C PRO A 649 -7.46 16.51 17.44
N LEU A 650 -7.89 17.00 18.60
CA LEU A 650 -8.48 16.19 19.69
C LEU A 650 -9.95 15.83 19.45
#